data_AF-A0A9W9KFE7-F1
#
_entry.id   AF-A0A9W9KFE7-F1
#
_cell.length_a   1.000
_cell.length_b   1.000
_cell.length_c   1.000
_cell.angle_alpha   90.00
_cell.angle_beta   90.00
_cell.angle_gamma   90.00
#
_symmetry.space_group_name_H-M   'P 1'
#
loop_
_entity.id
_entity.type
_entity.pdbx_description
1 polymer ?
#
loop_
_entity_poly.entity_id
_entity_poly.type
_entity_poly.pdbx_seq_one_letter_code
_entity_poly.pdbx_strand_id
1 'polypeptide(L)'
;MSEAFRGSHSNENSSSLSQTSRPSISQAPEPPDTLKLNTKQRGPKNAPELSRYKRGKRRELKQIPTPSEYLSKTLQKHVFGRGEQSSLRTFNHGARVTYGRPLQTVSLQSILAEYIRLVDPLLSGSSSHATLSEVGNNLDAALIRVFKPDTYHYLNARGYDVEDVVSWAWVLKSPTARQAVSRMFVLEADGATRHGPGVPIFIPIFLLKEHHLDARSFRLLLVHSLHLMSGHRLPAASLLQRIPPNTIEELPLGKSPARITLGTCVIIVDRLVRHARQVWPRALPTIATVFARFLTRPYSEKTKISNLDRQKIDRGSTNIFNTCLWLLSLPTKVNPFRSASIQQQAQFELLKSMASHKPVLPLSRKGYQSIVAVQLAHKKTEAERQSAELKSPSWPPWKEEKLGMDAQRGNDGLRSRAMNVLSQMAEAGYSHQVWEKASTILAGWDTDRSPTIQTRTLVHPTGTLFKPDTDEPDLSTAVWVARIRATRTIREAWACFLAYQDQGLPPESAIYVEMIVKLIYRQVAIRRRFDETKHALPGDGPEVHAEPASARDVIYVRTEPPTVEHLLAEMFSHGFRPSGKFLALLLRTAPNLRTGLEYLRRSDLAKTQLAALCVIWGQPSQCPVPYVKALGSIPDGVFLSFIKLMCTHSKSIRKRMGSKEVLSPNDFPALTENTQVCEPLAALSDFQEDMGQWKHPRTLWHAVQLVKLRQPPSHAAWVHILDTMSVERVSKKHTDRTRCLYRIIGWHETLAVLQWMKHRNVDPGSQGFKALCIAFKKAVDAGMRYPGVSDEASSLIQRAAHGDEYANPEPEHELDTFNPMVETGLQILKAEFERLVLPASGMPDLAEQSIFVAGNTDESQPCIPQGLHVPSFVTLHSFVGALGMAGDDEALLHLLRWMSHSAAELGEASMERQNGNKNIRLTLVAIRMYLEQLRSDSNVQEAFKIISQTPGWEWPSDEEVEGYGAGLYK
;
A
#
# COMPACT_ATOMS: atom_id res chain seq x y z
N MET A 1 -16.42 -13.51 -96.43
CA MET A 1 -17.58 -13.44 -95.51
C MET A 1 -17.80 -14.80 -94.85
N SER A 2 -17.54 -14.98 -93.57
CA SER A 2 -16.66 -14.21 -92.68
C SER A 2 -16.24 -15.19 -91.57
N GLU A 3 -14.99 -15.63 -91.42
CA GLU A 3 -13.75 -14.86 -91.14
C GLU A 3 -13.83 -14.08 -89.83
N ALA A 4 -12.81 -14.06 -88.95
CA ALA A 4 -11.49 -14.73 -88.88
C ALA A 4 -10.75 -14.18 -87.61
N PHE A 5 -9.71 -14.78 -87.01
CA PHE A 5 -9.17 -16.15 -86.94
C PHE A 5 -8.12 -16.25 -85.81
N ARG A 6 -7.92 -17.46 -85.24
CA ARG A 6 -6.69 -18.05 -84.62
C ARG A 6 -6.02 -17.31 -83.44
N GLY A 7 -5.38 -17.98 -82.47
CA GLY A 7 -4.82 -19.35 -82.40
C GLY A 7 -3.29 -19.24 -82.14
N SER A 8 -2.56 -20.12 -81.44
CA SER A 8 -2.74 -21.51 -80.95
C SER A 8 -1.87 -21.70 -79.67
N HIS A 9 -2.06 -22.65 -78.74
CA HIS A 9 -1.71 -24.09 -78.79
C HIS A 9 -0.36 -24.42 -79.50
N SER A 10 0.53 -25.31 -79.04
CA SER A 10 0.49 -26.32 -77.95
C SER A 10 1.87 -27.01 -77.71
N ASN A 11 2.00 -27.67 -76.54
CA ASN A 11 2.70 -28.94 -76.26
C ASN A 11 4.24 -29.14 -76.26
N GLU A 12 4.63 -30.09 -75.39
CA GLU A 12 5.79 -31.02 -75.43
C GLU A 12 7.22 -30.42 -75.29
N ASN A 13 8.09 -30.88 -74.38
CA ASN A 13 8.45 -32.30 -74.20
C ASN A 13 9.09 -32.64 -72.82
N SER A 14 9.43 -33.92 -72.65
CA SER A 14 9.91 -34.55 -71.41
C SER A 14 11.42 -34.90 -71.41
N SER A 15 11.89 -35.66 -70.41
CA SER A 15 13.26 -36.21 -70.20
C SER A 15 14.35 -35.21 -69.76
N SER A 16 15.40 -35.50 -68.98
CA SER A 16 15.79 -36.48 -67.92
C SER A 16 17.30 -36.79 -68.06
N LEU A 17 17.99 -37.10 -66.94
CA LEU A 17 19.43 -37.48 -66.85
C LEU A 17 20.41 -36.33 -67.21
N SER A 18 21.68 -36.26 -66.78
CA SER A 18 22.46 -36.76 -65.62
C SER A 18 23.79 -35.95 -65.57
N GLN A 19 24.80 -36.09 -64.69
CA GLN A 19 25.15 -36.99 -63.58
C GLN A 19 26.27 -36.32 -62.73
N THR A 20 26.55 -36.83 -61.50
CA THR A 20 27.81 -36.62 -60.71
C THR A 20 28.19 -35.17 -60.29
N SER A 21 28.91 -34.88 -59.19
CA SER A 21 29.64 -35.70 -58.19
C SER A 21 29.84 -34.96 -56.86
N ARG A 22 29.84 -35.68 -55.73
CA ARG A 22 30.47 -35.29 -54.43
C ARG A 22 31.95 -35.70 -54.45
N PRO A 23 32.89 -35.08 -53.69
CA PRO A 23 33.14 -35.51 -52.29
C PRO A 23 33.67 -34.48 -51.25
N SER A 24 33.43 -34.81 -49.97
CA SER A 24 34.30 -34.71 -48.76
C SER A 24 35.03 -33.43 -48.28
N ILE A 25 34.54 -32.89 -47.15
CA ILE A 25 35.20 -32.72 -45.82
C ILE A 25 36.75 -32.52 -45.76
N SER A 26 37.23 -31.38 -45.21
CA SER A 26 37.87 -31.28 -43.85
C SER A 26 38.53 -29.92 -43.48
N GLN A 27 38.27 -29.45 -42.25
CA GLN A 27 39.16 -28.70 -41.32
C GLN A 27 39.71 -27.27 -41.62
N ALA A 28 40.07 -26.56 -40.53
CA ALA A 28 40.50 -25.15 -40.43
C ALA A 28 42.06 -25.02 -40.39
N PRO A 29 42.70 -23.80 -40.36
CA PRO A 29 42.74 -22.93 -39.15
C PRO A 29 42.85 -21.39 -39.43
N GLU A 30 43.27 -20.62 -38.40
CA GLU A 30 43.38 -19.15 -38.27
C GLU A 30 44.43 -18.43 -39.17
N PRO A 31 44.42 -17.06 -39.19
CA PRO A 31 45.64 -16.26 -39.40
C PRO A 31 45.90 -15.15 -38.33
N PRO A 32 47.15 -14.68 -38.14
CA PRO A 32 47.54 -13.78 -37.04
C PRO A 32 47.94 -12.33 -37.42
N ASP A 33 48.15 -11.53 -36.37
CA ASP A 33 48.86 -10.24 -36.18
C ASP A 33 49.65 -9.57 -37.34
N THR A 34 49.58 -8.24 -37.36
CA THR A 34 50.70 -7.35 -37.75
C THR A 34 50.82 -6.10 -36.85
N LEU A 35 52.05 -5.56 -36.75
CA LEU A 35 52.46 -4.51 -35.81
C LEU A 35 53.26 -3.41 -36.53
N LYS A 36 53.14 -2.15 -36.04
CA LYS A 36 54.17 -1.06 -36.10
C LYS A 36 54.44 -0.42 -37.50
N LEU A 37 54.95 0.82 -37.68
CA LEU A 37 55.36 1.93 -36.78
C LEU A 37 55.48 3.30 -37.53
N ASN A 38 55.09 4.42 -36.87
CA ASN A 38 55.63 5.81 -36.90
C ASN A 38 56.08 6.56 -38.20
N THR A 39 55.67 7.85 -38.35
CA THR A 39 56.47 9.05 -37.91
C THR A 39 55.80 10.45 -38.08
N LYS A 40 55.79 11.23 -36.98
CA LYS A 40 56.15 12.68 -36.75
C LYS A 40 55.69 13.85 -37.66
N GLN A 41 55.10 14.91 -37.03
CA GLN A 41 55.74 16.23 -36.74
C GLN A 41 54.85 17.12 -35.79
N ARG A 42 55.28 18.34 -35.38
CA ARG A 42 54.82 19.07 -34.16
C ARG A 42 54.26 20.51 -34.39
N GLY A 43 53.05 20.79 -33.86
CA GLY A 43 52.62 22.03 -33.15
C GLY A 43 52.48 23.37 -33.93
N PRO A 44 51.88 24.46 -33.35
CA PRO A 44 51.49 24.62 -31.93
C PRO A 44 50.11 25.28 -31.60
N LYS A 45 49.59 24.95 -30.40
CA LYS A 45 48.93 25.80 -29.35
C LYS A 45 47.51 26.45 -29.50
N ASN A 46 46.72 26.20 -28.43
CA ASN A 46 45.75 27.07 -27.71
C ASN A 46 44.22 26.97 -27.94
N ALA A 47 43.56 26.08 -27.18
CA ALA A 47 42.29 26.31 -26.45
C ALA A 47 42.02 25.11 -25.47
N PRO A 48 41.31 25.27 -24.33
CA PRO A 48 41.22 24.22 -23.31
C PRO A 48 40.00 23.29 -23.45
N GLU A 49 40.24 21.99 -23.65
CA GLU A 49 39.21 20.94 -23.57
C GLU A 49 39.02 20.38 -22.15
N LEU A 50 37.78 19.93 -21.86
CA LEU A 50 37.44 19.27 -20.60
C LEU A 50 38.13 17.90 -20.45
N SER A 51 39.03 17.78 -19.48
CA SER A 51 39.73 16.52 -19.20
C SER A 51 38.81 15.46 -18.56
N ARG A 52 38.52 14.38 -19.30
CA ARG A 52 38.06 13.10 -18.74
C ARG A 52 39.01 12.64 -17.63
N TYR A 53 38.52 12.48 -16.40
CA TYR A 53 39.30 11.81 -15.35
C TYR A 53 39.19 10.28 -15.42
N LYS A 54 40.35 9.62 -15.49
CA LYS A 54 40.51 8.18 -15.64
C LYS A 54 39.95 7.41 -14.44
N ARG A 55 39.35 6.25 -14.72
CA ARG A 55 38.85 5.26 -13.74
C ARG A 55 40.00 4.53 -13.04
N GLY A 56 40.74 5.25 -12.19
CA GLY A 56 41.75 4.65 -11.31
C GLY A 56 41.10 3.81 -10.19
N LYS A 57 41.74 2.70 -9.80
CA LYS A 57 41.36 1.89 -8.62
C LYS A 57 41.38 2.77 -7.37
N ARG A 58 40.23 3.30 -6.94
CA ARG A 58 40.09 3.96 -5.64
C ARG A 58 40.28 2.91 -4.55
N ARG A 59 41.32 3.09 -3.72
CA ARG A 59 41.32 2.56 -2.35
C ARG A 59 40.06 3.07 -1.66
N GLU A 60 39.39 2.23 -0.89
CA GLU A 60 38.19 2.60 -0.14
C GLU A 60 38.51 3.62 0.95
N LEU A 61 38.37 4.91 0.63
CA LEU A 61 38.29 5.98 1.62
C LEU A 61 37.00 5.78 2.42
N LYS A 62 37.12 5.21 3.62
CA LYS A 62 36.01 5.03 4.57
C LYS A 62 35.32 6.37 4.78
N GLN A 63 34.10 6.52 4.25
CA GLN A 63 33.29 7.72 4.44
C GLN A 63 33.02 7.92 5.93
N ILE A 64 33.35 9.11 6.43
CA ILE A 64 33.04 9.54 7.80
C ILE A 64 31.52 9.71 7.87
N PRO A 65 30.80 8.99 8.76
CA PRO A 65 29.35 9.07 8.82
C PRO A 65 28.90 10.37 9.46
N THR A 66 27.73 10.86 9.04
CA THR A 66 27.10 12.03 9.67
C THR A 66 26.68 11.74 11.12
N PRO A 67 26.52 12.76 12.00
CA PRO A 67 26.05 12.54 13.37
C PRO A 67 24.70 11.79 13.46
N SER A 68 23.81 11.99 12.48
CA SER A 68 22.55 11.25 12.38
C SER A 68 22.72 9.79 11.95
N GLU A 69 23.67 9.48 11.07
CA GLU A 69 24.04 8.09 10.74
C GLU A 69 24.71 7.38 11.91
N TYR A 70 25.56 8.08 12.67
CA TYR A 70 26.18 7.55 13.87
C TYR A 70 25.13 7.14 14.90
N LEU A 71 24.17 8.02 15.21
CA LEU A 71 23.03 7.72 16.08
C LEU A 71 22.19 6.54 15.57
N SER A 72 21.84 6.50 14.26
CA SER A 72 21.11 5.35 13.69
C SER A 72 21.88 4.03 13.84
N LYS A 73 23.20 4.01 13.60
CA LYS A 73 24.04 2.81 13.73
C LYS A 73 24.15 2.34 15.20
N THR A 74 24.24 3.28 16.14
CA THR A 74 24.25 2.95 17.58
C THR A 74 22.93 2.33 18.04
N LEU A 75 21.80 2.93 17.66
CA LEU A 75 20.46 2.42 18.00
C LEU A 75 20.21 1.01 17.42
N GLN A 76 20.58 0.77 16.16
CA GLN A 76 20.48 -0.56 15.55
C GLN A 76 21.24 -1.62 16.35
N LYS A 77 22.49 -1.33 16.77
CA LYS A 77 23.28 -2.26 17.59
C LYS A 77 22.69 -2.51 18.98
N HIS A 78 22.11 -1.50 19.61
CA HIS A 78 21.43 -1.67 20.90
C HIS A 78 20.15 -2.54 20.79
N VAL A 79 19.42 -2.46 19.67
CA VAL A 79 18.24 -3.30 19.43
C VAL A 79 18.62 -4.75 19.08
N PHE A 80 19.56 -4.97 18.16
CA PHE A 80 19.94 -6.33 17.76
C PHE A 80 20.84 -7.06 18.76
N GLY A 81 21.66 -6.32 19.54
CA GLY A 81 22.58 -6.91 20.53
C GLY A 81 21.91 -7.57 21.74
N ARG A 82 20.58 -7.56 21.83
CA ARG A 82 19.82 -8.21 22.91
C ARG A 82 19.50 -9.69 22.62
N GLY A 83 19.75 -10.18 21.40
CA GLY A 83 19.49 -11.56 20.98
C GLY A 83 20.72 -12.47 20.86
N GLU A 84 21.94 -11.92 20.86
CA GLU A 84 23.17 -12.70 20.83
C GLU A 84 23.67 -12.99 22.25
N GLN A 85 23.21 -14.08 22.85
CA GLN A 85 23.92 -14.72 23.96
C GLN A 85 25.20 -15.38 23.42
N SER A 86 26.22 -14.56 23.11
CA SER A 86 27.53 -15.02 22.67
C SER A 86 28.51 -15.02 23.84
N SER A 87 28.60 -16.20 24.48
CA SER A 87 29.76 -16.75 25.20
C SER A 87 30.82 -15.78 25.75
N LEU A 88 30.83 -15.70 27.10
CA LEU A 88 31.95 -15.34 27.97
C LEU A 88 33.32 -15.17 27.29
N ARG A 89 33.71 -13.93 27.00
CA ARG A 89 35.11 -13.51 26.88
C ARG A 89 35.33 -12.18 27.60
N THR A 90 36.06 -12.29 28.71
CA THR A 90 36.81 -11.28 29.49
C THR A 90 36.61 -9.81 29.11
N PHE A 91 36.04 -9.02 30.04
CA PHE A 91 35.93 -7.56 29.99
C PHE A 91 37.30 -6.86 30.12
N ASN A 92 38.15 -6.94 29.09
CA ASN A 92 39.32 -6.06 29.00
C ASN A 92 38.90 -4.69 28.48
N HIS A 93 39.38 -3.62 29.12
CA HIS A 93 39.18 -2.21 28.75
C HIS A 93 39.91 -1.78 27.46
N GLY A 94 39.79 -2.58 26.39
CA GLY A 94 40.18 -2.22 25.04
C GLY A 94 39.02 -1.57 24.30
N ALA A 95 39.26 -0.44 23.63
CA ALA A 95 38.22 0.29 22.92
C ALA A 95 37.52 -0.59 21.87
N ARG A 96 36.21 -0.85 22.03
CA ARG A 96 35.34 -1.38 20.96
C ARG A 96 35.57 -0.54 19.70
N VAL A 97 36.03 -1.18 18.62
CA VAL A 97 36.45 -0.54 17.36
C VAL A 97 35.43 0.50 16.91
N THR A 98 35.84 1.76 16.92
CA THR A 98 35.02 2.91 16.55
C THR A 98 34.89 3.00 15.03
N TYR A 99 33.80 2.43 14.50
CA TYR A 99 33.45 2.55 13.08
C TYR A 99 33.04 3.99 12.74
N GLY A 100 34.02 4.82 12.41
CA GLY A 100 33.84 6.19 11.93
C GLY A 100 33.12 7.08 12.94
N ARG A 101 33.81 7.53 13.98
CA ARG A 101 33.32 8.68 14.76
C ARG A 101 33.30 9.90 13.82
N PRO A 102 32.23 10.72 13.77
CA PRO A 102 32.27 11.99 13.04
C PRO A 102 33.44 12.85 13.55
N LEU A 103 34.11 13.61 12.66
CA LEU A 103 35.19 14.52 13.05
C LEU A 103 34.63 15.56 14.03
N GLN A 104 35.08 15.51 15.30
CA GLN A 104 35.10 16.53 16.37
C GLN A 104 33.95 17.57 16.54
N THR A 105 32.88 17.56 15.74
CA THR A 105 31.74 18.46 15.86
C THR A 105 30.80 17.95 16.94
N VAL A 106 30.77 18.63 18.08
CA VAL A 106 29.79 18.38 19.14
C VAL A 106 28.39 18.67 18.58
N SER A 107 27.49 17.70 18.68
CA SER A 107 26.10 17.81 18.23
C SER A 107 25.18 16.99 19.12
N LEU A 108 23.90 17.39 19.26
CA LEU A 108 22.92 16.68 20.10
C LEU A 108 22.81 15.18 19.75
N GLN A 109 22.86 14.86 18.45
CA GLN A 109 22.82 13.47 17.97
C GLN A 109 24.08 12.68 18.36
N SER A 110 25.25 13.33 18.33
CA SER A 110 26.52 12.69 18.73
C SER A 110 26.59 12.46 20.26
N ILE A 111 26.12 13.43 21.05
CA ILE A 111 26.07 13.33 22.52
C ILE A 111 25.14 12.19 22.93
N LEU A 112 23.93 12.16 22.37
CA LEU A 112 22.95 11.10 22.61
C LEU A 112 23.46 9.72 22.15
N ALA A 113 24.16 9.65 21.02
CA ALA A 113 24.76 8.41 20.53
C ALA A 113 25.89 7.91 21.45
N GLU A 114 26.70 8.79 22.04
CA GLU A 114 27.71 8.39 23.03
C GLU A 114 27.07 7.95 24.35
N TYR A 115 26.02 8.64 24.83
CA TYR A 115 25.25 8.24 26.02
C TYR A 115 24.70 6.80 25.88
N ILE A 116 23.97 6.52 24.78
CA ILE A 116 23.38 5.20 24.49
C ILE A 116 24.47 4.12 24.33
N ARG A 117 25.69 4.49 23.94
CA ARG A 117 26.80 3.56 23.70
C ARG A 117 27.65 3.26 24.95
N LEU A 118 27.77 4.22 25.87
CA LEU A 118 28.69 4.16 27.01
C LEU A 118 28.00 4.03 28.37
N VAL A 119 26.94 4.79 28.61
CA VAL A 119 26.29 4.91 29.92
C VAL A 119 25.13 3.92 30.03
N ASP A 120 24.31 3.88 28.99
CA ASP A 120 23.07 3.11 28.95
C ASP A 120 23.21 1.57 29.17
N PRO A 121 24.27 0.89 28.67
CA PRO A 121 24.47 -0.54 28.95
C PRO A 121 24.80 -0.84 30.42
N LEU A 122 25.39 0.12 31.13
CA LEU A 122 25.72 -0.01 32.56
C LEU A 122 24.46 0.14 33.42
N LEU A 123 23.58 1.09 33.06
CA LEU A 123 22.26 1.26 33.68
C LEU A 123 21.29 0.10 33.39
N SER A 124 21.45 -0.58 32.24
CA SER A 124 20.55 -1.65 31.80
C SER A 124 20.94 -3.06 32.31
N GLY A 125 21.89 -3.19 33.25
CA GLY A 125 22.10 -4.41 34.03
C GLY A 125 22.73 -5.61 33.30
N SER A 126 23.50 -5.41 32.22
CA SER A 126 24.10 -6.53 31.43
C SER A 126 25.43 -7.10 31.98
N SER A 127 25.77 -6.84 33.24
CA SER A 127 27.04 -7.28 33.88
C SER A 127 26.79 -8.20 35.08
N SER A 128 26.46 -9.46 34.83
CA SER A 128 26.11 -10.47 35.85
C SER A 128 27.24 -10.92 36.79
N HIS A 129 28.40 -10.26 36.76
CA HIS A 129 29.60 -10.62 37.54
C HIS A 129 30.37 -9.40 38.11
N ALA A 130 29.87 -8.17 37.96
CA ALA A 130 30.53 -6.98 38.49
C ALA A 130 30.00 -6.63 39.89
N THR A 131 30.88 -6.23 40.81
CA THR A 131 30.45 -5.75 42.14
C THR A 131 29.78 -4.37 42.03
N LEU A 132 28.90 -4.03 42.98
CA LEU A 132 28.18 -2.74 42.99
C LEU A 132 29.13 -1.52 42.94
N SER A 133 30.31 -1.63 43.57
CA SER A 133 31.34 -0.58 43.55
C SER A 133 32.01 -0.45 42.16
N GLU A 134 32.31 -1.56 41.49
CA GLU A 134 32.86 -1.52 40.13
C GLU A 134 31.85 -0.97 39.12
N VAL A 135 30.57 -1.29 39.25
CA VAL A 135 29.52 -0.73 38.39
C VAL A 135 29.41 0.79 38.58
N GLY A 136 29.47 1.28 39.82
CA GLY A 136 29.52 2.72 40.13
C GLY A 136 30.72 3.42 39.49
N ASN A 137 31.94 2.95 39.78
CA ASN A 137 33.17 3.54 39.23
C ASN A 137 33.20 3.55 37.68
N ASN A 138 32.66 2.51 37.04
CA ASN A 138 32.54 2.45 35.58
C ASN A 138 31.47 3.41 35.03
N LEU A 139 30.37 3.63 35.77
CA LEU A 139 29.32 4.58 35.41
C LEU A 139 29.83 6.02 35.47
N ASP A 140 30.55 6.39 36.53
CA ASP A 140 31.16 7.72 36.68
C ASP A 140 32.17 8.00 35.56
N ALA A 141 33.05 7.03 35.28
CA ALA A 141 34.00 7.13 34.16
C ALA A 141 33.30 7.24 32.79
N ALA A 142 32.14 6.60 32.61
CA ALA A 142 31.34 6.71 31.39
C ALA A 142 30.64 8.09 31.28
N LEU A 143 30.09 8.62 32.38
CA LEU A 143 29.45 9.93 32.44
C LEU A 143 30.45 11.06 32.15
N ILE A 144 31.61 11.07 32.81
CA ILE A 144 32.72 12.03 32.57
C ILE A 144 33.17 12.01 31.11
N ARG A 145 33.14 10.84 30.46
CA ARG A 145 33.54 10.67 29.06
C ARG A 145 32.52 11.22 28.05
N VAL A 146 31.23 11.20 28.38
CA VAL A 146 30.14 11.74 27.54
C VAL A 146 29.95 13.24 27.79
N PHE A 147 29.80 13.63 29.05
CA PHE A 147 29.49 14.98 29.51
C PHE A 147 30.75 15.76 29.88
N LYS A 148 31.65 15.90 28.90
CA LYS A 148 32.81 16.80 28.99
C LYS A 148 32.37 18.27 29.16
N PRO A 149 33.23 19.17 29.67
CA PRO A 149 32.94 20.61 29.74
C PRO A 149 32.42 21.18 28.41
N ASP A 150 33.04 20.84 27.28
CA ASP A 150 32.59 21.24 25.93
C ASP A 150 31.17 20.76 25.60
N THR A 151 30.82 19.54 26.00
CA THR A 151 29.47 18.96 25.83
C THR A 151 28.46 19.70 26.68
N TYR A 152 28.80 19.97 27.94
CA TYR A 152 27.93 20.66 28.89
C TYR A 152 27.65 22.11 28.46
N HIS A 153 28.70 22.86 28.09
CA HIS A 153 28.54 24.19 27.50
C HIS A 153 27.71 24.17 26.20
N TYR A 154 27.87 23.15 25.35
CA TYR A 154 27.10 23.03 24.10
C TYR A 154 25.59 22.79 24.34
N LEU A 155 25.24 22.03 25.40
CA LEU A 155 23.86 21.77 25.83
C LEU A 155 23.24 23.02 26.46
N ASN A 156 23.91 23.62 27.46
CA ASN A 156 23.43 24.83 28.14
C ASN A 156 23.26 26.02 27.19
N ALA A 157 24.15 26.19 26.20
CA ALA A 157 24.02 27.22 25.16
C ALA A 157 22.77 27.05 24.25
N ARG A 158 22.03 25.94 24.38
CA ARG A 158 20.76 25.65 23.71
C ARG A 158 19.60 25.45 24.70
N GLY A 159 19.84 25.70 25.99
CA GLY A 159 18.87 25.56 27.08
C GLY A 159 18.60 24.12 27.53
N TYR A 160 19.37 23.14 27.06
CA TYR A 160 19.21 21.72 27.40
C TYR A 160 20.17 21.31 28.51
N ASP A 161 19.78 20.32 29.31
CA ASP A 161 20.61 19.73 30.37
C ASP A 161 20.89 18.22 30.12
N VAL A 162 21.65 17.60 31.02
CA VAL A 162 21.95 16.16 31.04
C VAL A 162 20.67 15.32 31.14
N GLU A 163 19.68 15.74 31.93
CA GLU A 163 18.39 15.05 32.08
C GLU A 163 17.61 14.96 30.75
N ASP A 164 17.73 15.97 29.89
CA ASP A 164 17.12 15.95 28.56
C ASP A 164 17.72 14.84 27.70
N VAL A 165 19.04 14.67 27.74
CA VAL A 165 19.74 13.61 26.98
C VAL A 165 19.29 12.22 27.42
N VAL A 166 19.09 12.01 28.73
CA VAL A 166 18.51 10.77 29.29
C VAL A 166 17.08 10.57 28.76
N SER A 167 16.27 11.62 28.78
CA SER A 167 14.89 11.61 28.31
C SER A 167 14.78 11.31 26.79
N TRP A 168 15.67 11.86 25.97
CA TRP A 168 15.76 11.55 24.54
C TRP A 168 16.19 10.11 24.29
N ALA A 169 17.08 9.55 25.12
CA ALA A 169 17.45 8.15 25.05
C ALA A 169 16.25 7.24 25.39
N TRP A 170 15.47 7.58 26.42
CA TRP A 170 14.25 6.88 26.79
C TRP A 170 13.20 6.87 25.67
N VAL A 171 13.07 7.97 24.91
CA VAL A 171 12.25 8.04 23.69
C VAL A 171 12.79 7.12 22.59
N LEU A 172 14.04 7.32 22.15
CA LEU A 172 14.58 6.64 20.97
C LEU A 172 14.92 5.16 21.18
N LYS A 173 15.10 4.71 22.43
CA LYS A 173 15.28 3.28 22.77
C LYS A 173 13.97 2.47 22.79
N SER A 174 12.81 3.10 22.56
CA SER A 174 11.53 2.39 22.65
C SER A 174 11.45 1.23 21.63
N PRO A 175 10.94 0.05 22.02
CA PRO A 175 10.82 -1.10 21.11
C PRO A 175 9.84 -0.89 19.95
N THR A 176 8.97 0.13 20.01
CA THR A 176 7.97 0.42 18.98
C THR A 176 7.89 1.92 18.71
N ALA A 177 7.63 2.29 17.45
CA ALA A 177 7.50 3.68 17.04
C ALA A 177 6.33 4.39 17.77
N ARG A 178 5.23 3.68 18.01
CA ARG A 178 4.07 4.19 18.77
C ARG A 178 4.47 4.61 20.19
N GLN A 179 5.20 3.75 20.91
CA GLN A 179 5.67 4.07 22.25
C GLN A 179 6.69 5.23 22.24
N ALA A 180 7.56 5.30 21.23
CA ALA A 180 8.47 6.43 21.06
C ALA A 180 7.72 7.75 20.87
N VAL A 181 6.69 7.77 20.02
CA VAL A 181 5.86 8.96 19.78
C VAL A 181 5.09 9.36 21.04
N SER A 182 4.45 8.41 21.75
CA SER A 182 3.77 8.71 23.02
C SER A 182 4.73 9.31 24.05
N ARG A 183 5.93 8.75 24.22
CA ARG A 183 6.95 9.29 25.13
C ARG A 183 7.41 10.69 24.72
N MET A 184 7.60 10.94 23.43
CA MET A 184 7.93 12.28 22.91
C MET A 184 6.86 13.32 23.27
N PHE A 185 5.59 12.95 23.18
CA PHE A 185 4.47 13.83 23.54
C PHE A 185 4.37 14.09 25.05
N VAL A 186 4.68 13.11 25.89
CA VAL A 186 4.80 13.31 27.34
C VAL A 186 5.91 14.32 27.67
N LEU A 187 7.07 14.23 27.00
CA LEU A 187 8.16 15.19 27.19
C LEU A 187 7.83 16.62 26.68
N GLU A 188 7.10 16.77 25.57
CA GLU A 188 6.61 18.10 25.15
C GLU A 188 5.63 18.70 26.17
N ALA A 189 4.74 17.87 26.74
CA ALA A 189 3.76 18.34 27.74
C ALA A 189 4.43 18.81 29.05
N ASP A 190 5.46 18.10 29.53
CA ASP A 190 6.25 18.49 30.71
C ASP A 190 7.21 19.65 30.40
N GLY A 191 7.83 19.69 29.22
CA GLY A 191 8.64 20.83 28.79
C GLY A 191 7.85 22.14 28.68
N ALA A 192 6.54 22.07 28.43
CA ALA A 192 5.66 23.22 28.38
C ALA A 192 5.36 23.82 29.78
N THR A 193 5.35 23.02 30.84
CA THR A 193 5.14 23.51 32.22
C THR A 193 6.43 24.08 32.82
N ARG A 194 7.59 23.53 32.48
CA ARG A 194 8.91 23.95 32.98
C ARG A 194 9.51 25.18 32.28
N HIS A 195 8.80 25.78 31.32
CA HIS A 195 9.28 26.86 30.44
C HIS A 195 10.56 26.58 29.63
N GLY A 196 11.04 25.34 29.61
CA GLY A 196 12.27 24.92 28.93
C GLY A 196 12.19 24.96 27.39
N PRO A 197 13.30 24.64 26.70
CA PRO A 197 13.25 24.33 25.27
C PRO A 197 12.47 23.03 25.03
N GLY A 198 11.56 23.06 24.05
CA GLY A 198 10.85 21.85 23.60
C GLY A 198 11.78 20.79 22.99
N VAL A 199 11.22 19.63 22.68
CA VAL A 199 11.96 18.46 22.19
C VAL A 199 12.77 18.83 20.93
N PRO A 200 14.08 18.52 20.87
CA PRO A 200 14.90 18.85 19.72
C PRO A 200 14.35 18.31 18.41
N ILE A 201 14.26 19.15 17.38
CA ILE A 201 13.67 18.85 16.06
C ILE A 201 14.27 17.59 15.39
N PHE A 202 15.50 17.19 15.75
CA PHE A 202 16.09 15.96 15.22
C PHE A 202 15.35 14.69 15.67
N ILE A 203 14.64 14.70 16.79
CA ILE A 203 13.89 13.56 17.34
C ILE A 203 12.62 13.27 16.52
N PRO A 204 11.66 14.20 16.32
CA PRO A 204 10.52 13.95 15.44
C PRO A 204 10.97 13.67 14.00
N ILE A 205 12.07 14.28 13.52
CA ILE A 205 12.69 13.91 12.24
C ILE A 205 13.18 12.45 12.25
N PHE A 206 13.81 11.98 13.34
CA PHE A 206 14.25 10.59 13.48
C PHE A 206 13.06 9.63 13.51
N LEU A 207 12.00 9.93 14.26
CA LEU A 207 10.77 9.12 14.27
C LEU A 207 10.08 9.09 12.90
N LEU A 208 10.04 10.23 12.19
CA LEU A 208 9.58 10.31 10.80
C LEU A 208 10.52 9.61 9.79
N LYS A 209 11.74 9.22 10.18
CA LYS A 209 12.67 8.43 9.33
C LYS A 209 12.20 6.98 9.20
N GLU A 210 11.43 6.47 10.16
CA GLU A 210 11.00 5.08 10.18
C GLU A 210 10.31 4.62 8.89
N HIS A 211 10.51 3.36 8.52
CA HIS A 211 9.95 2.81 7.28
C HIS A 211 8.42 2.71 7.35
N HIS A 212 7.90 2.39 8.54
CA HIS A 212 6.48 2.19 8.82
C HIS A 212 6.08 2.92 10.10
N LEU A 213 4.97 3.66 10.04
CA LEU A 213 4.26 4.25 11.18
C LEU A 213 2.79 3.89 11.03
N ASP A 214 2.11 3.59 12.13
CA ASP A 214 0.66 3.44 12.17
C ASP A 214 -0.06 4.80 12.11
N ALA A 215 -1.33 4.81 11.73
CA ALA A 215 -2.07 6.06 11.48
C ALA A 215 -2.16 6.98 12.71
N ARG A 216 -2.21 6.41 13.93
CA ARG A 216 -2.26 7.15 15.20
C ARG A 216 -0.93 7.85 15.50
N SER A 217 0.18 7.10 15.45
CA SER A 217 1.52 7.66 15.60
C SER A 217 1.84 8.70 14.53
N PHE A 218 1.35 8.49 13.31
CA PHE A 218 1.46 9.47 12.23
C PHE A 218 0.64 10.74 12.49
N ARG A 219 -0.62 10.66 12.97
CA ARG A 219 -1.43 11.83 13.33
C ARG A 219 -0.72 12.69 14.38
N LEU A 220 -0.20 12.08 15.44
CA LEU A 220 0.57 12.78 16.47
C LEU A 220 1.80 13.50 15.89
N LEU A 221 2.63 12.79 15.11
CA LEU A 221 3.79 13.42 14.45
C LEU A 221 3.41 14.50 13.43
N LEU A 222 2.26 14.37 12.76
CA LEU A 222 1.71 15.40 11.88
C LEU A 222 1.36 16.66 12.69
N VAL A 223 0.54 16.55 13.74
CA VAL A 223 0.14 17.67 14.62
C VAL A 223 1.38 18.42 15.13
N HIS A 224 2.36 17.71 15.68
CA HIS A 224 3.62 18.32 16.14
C HIS A 224 4.37 19.02 14.98
N SER A 225 4.43 18.40 13.81
CA SER A 225 5.09 19.00 12.64
C SER A 225 4.38 20.24 12.09
N LEU A 226 3.03 20.31 12.17
CA LEU A 226 2.28 21.50 11.80
C LEU A 226 2.60 22.67 12.74
N HIS A 227 2.67 22.43 14.07
CA HIS A 227 3.09 23.44 15.05
C HIS A 227 4.50 23.98 14.74
N LEU A 228 5.45 23.09 14.40
CA LEU A 228 6.81 23.49 14.02
C LEU A 228 6.85 24.39 12.77
N MET A 229 6.00 24.12 11.77
CA MET A 229 5.88 24.93 10.55
C MET A 229 5.20 26.28 10.81
N SER A 230 4.12 26.30 11.59
CA SER A 230 3.36 27.52 11.91
C SER A 230 4.07 28.44 12.91
N GLY A 231 4.95 27.89 13.75
CA GLY A 231 5.70 28.63 14.78
C GLY A 231 5.08 28.61 16.18
N HIS A 232 3.98 27.89 16.38
CA HIS A 232 3.31 27.74 17.68
C HIS A 232 4.01 26.66 18.54
N ARG A 233 3.81 26.71 19.87
CA ARG A 233 4.12 25.59 20.78
C ARG A 233 2.87 24.70 20.92
N LEU A 234 3.05 23.42 21.23
CA LEU A 234 1.94 22.55 21.63
C LEU A 234 1.35 23.05 22.96
N PRO A 235 0.02 23.04 23.15
CA PRO A 235 -0.60 23.36 24.43
C PRO A 235 -0.13 22.41 25.55
N ALA A 236 0.09 22.95 26.76
CA ALA A 236 0.42 22.13 27.92
C ALA A 236 -0.79 21.29 28.35
N ALA A 237 -0.57 20.00 28.66
CA ALA A 237 -1.65 19.08 29.08
C ALA A 237 -2.46 19.60 30.28
N SER A 238 -1.84 20.36 31.17
CA SER A 238 -2.45 20.95 32.37
C SER A 238 -3.51 22.02 32.09
N LEU A 239 -3.51 22.65 30.91
CA LEU A 239 -4.52 23.63 30.51
C LEU A 239 -5.81 22.97 29.97
N LEU A 240 -5.75 21.69 29.60
CA LEU A 240 -6.80 21.00 28.87
C LEU A 240 -7.99 20.55 29.75
N GLN A 241 -7.85 20.61 31.08
CA GLN A 241 -8.92 20.27 32.04
C GLN A 241 -9.67 21.49 32.60
N ARG A 242 -9.26 22.72 32.25
CA ARG A 242 -9.66 23.92 33.01
C ARG A 242 -10.31 25.05 32.20
N ILE A 243 -10.54 24.85 30.91
CA ILE A 243 -11.13 25.85 30.01
C ILE A 243 -12.48 25.32 29.50
N PRO A 244 -13.63 25.95 29.83
CA PRO A 244 -14.90 25.63 29.20
C PRO A 244 -14.88 26.04 27.71
N PRO A 245 -15.62 25.34 26.82
CA PRO A 245 -15.48 25.48 25.36
C PRO A 245 -15.79 26.86 24.78
N ASN A 246 -16.37 27.78 25.56
CA ASN A 246 -16.82 29.11 25.12
C ASN A 246 -15.89 30.26 25.56
N THR A 247 -14.70 29.98 26.08
CA THR A 247 -13.76 31.04 26.54
C THR A 247 -12.37 30.85 25.92
N ILE A 248 -12.31 30.90 24.60
CA ILE A 248 -11.07 31.14 23.86
C ILE A 248 -10.94 32.65 23.66
N GLU A 249 -10.39 33.34 24.65
CA GLU A 249 -9.88 34.71 24.44
C GLU A 249 -8.79 34.67 23.35
N GLU A 250 -8.76 35.70 22.52
CA GLU A 250 -7.89 35.77 21.35
C GLU A 250 -6.40 35.75 21.74
N LEU A 251 -5.77 34.56 21.72
CA LEU A 251 -4.31 34.50 21.77
C LEU A 251 -3.75 35.29 20.57
N PRO A 252 -2.79 36.22 20.78
CA PRO A 252 -2.38 37.18 19.76
C PRO A 252 -1.73 36.48 18.56
N LEU A 253 -2.54 36.28 17.52
CA LEU A 253 -2.18 35.53 16.33
C LEU A 253 -1.37 36.40 15.36
N GLY A 254 -0.28 35.84 14.82
CA GLY A 254 0.43 36.42 13.69
C GLY A 254 1.58 37.38 14.04
N LYS A 255 2.73 36.82 14.41
CA LYS A 255 4.09 37.38 14.11
C LYS A 255 5.24 36.41 14.43
N SER A 256 5.03 35.37 15.23
CA SER A 256 6.06 34.39 15.61
C SER A 256 6.81 33.79 14.41
N PRO A 257 8.14 33.88 14.33
CA PRO A 257 8.90 33.26 13.24
C PRO A 257 8.77 31.74 13.32
N ALA A 258 8.80 31.06 12.16
CA ALA A 258 8.75 29.60 12.14
C ALA A 258 9.95 29.00 12.89
N ARG A 259 9.72 27.92 13.65
CA ARG A 259 10.76 27.31 14.51
C ARG A 259 11.77 26.44 13.73
N ILE A 260 11.65 26.36 12.40
CA ILE A 260 12.42 25.47 11.53
C ILE A 260 12.95 26.19 10.29
N THR A 261 14.09 25.73 9.78
CA THR A 261 14.64 26.23 8.51
C THR A 261 13.90 25.64 7.31
N LEU A 262 14.00 26.29 6.14
CA LEU A 262 13.44 25.78 4.88
C LEU A 262 13.91 24.36 4.55
N GLY A 263 15.21 24.07 4.70
CA GLY A 263 15.75 22.72 4.45
C GLY A 263 15.19 21.67 5.41
N THR A 264 15.02 22.04 6.69
CA THR A 264 14.38 21.19 7.70
C THR A 264 12.90 20.94 7.36
N CYS A 265 12.18 21.99 6.94
CA CYS A 265 10.78 21.92 6.52
C CYS A 265 10.58 20.97 5.34
N VAL A 266 11.39 21.08 4.28
CA VAL A 266 11.33 20.18 3.12
C VAL A 266 11.56 18.71 3.52
N ILE A 267 12.49 18.42 4.44
CA ILE A 267 12.73 17.06 4.94
C ILE A 267 11.54 16.53 5.75
N ILE A 268 10.89 17.38 6.55
CA ILE A 268 9.68 17.02 7.30
C ILE A 268 8.53 16.73 6.32
N VAL A 269 8.29 17.61 5.35
CA VAL A 269 7.18 17.47 4.37
C VAL A 269 7.37 16.26 3.47
N ASP A 270 8.58 15.96 2.99
CA ASP A 270 8.88 14.71 2.27
C ASP A 270 8.45 13.47 3.07
N ARG A 271 8.81 13.42 4.37
CA ARG A 271 8.48 12.30 5.24
C ARG A 271 7.00 12.26 5.62
N LEU A 272 6.36 13.41 5.83
CA LEU A 272 4.92 13.50 6.09
C LEU A 272 4.11 13.04 4.88
N VAL A 273 4.43 13.51 3.68
CA VAL A 273 3.77 13.08 2.42
C VAL A 273 4.01 11.59 2.18
N ARG A 274 5.23 11.09 2.41
CA ARG A 274 5.55 9.65 2.36
C ARG A 274 4.67 8.84 3.30
N HIS A 275 4.49 9.26 4.55
CA HIS A 275 3.69 8.51 5.54
C HIS A 275 2.18 8.66 5.31
N ALA A 276 1.68 9.86 5.02
CA ALA A 276 0.28 10.08 4.63
C ALA A 276 -0.12 9.18 3.46
N ARG A 277 0.69 9.12 2.40
CA ARG A 277 0.46 8.20 1.26
C ARG A 277 0.50 6.72 1.64
N GLN A 278 1.13 6.33 2.75
CA GLN A 278 1.21 4.94 3.21
C GLN A 278 0.08 4.52 4.16
N VAL A 279 -0.39 5.41 5.05
CA VAL A 279 -1.41 5.06 6.06
C VAL A 279 -2.63 5.97 6.12
N TRP A 280 -2.49 7.28 5.84
CA TRP A 280 -3.59 8.23 6.00
C TRP A 280 -3.57 9.34 4.91
N PRO A 281 -4.05 9.03 3.68
CA PRO A 281 -3.97 9.98 2.57
C PRO A 281 -4.75 11.28 2.80
N ARG A 282 -5.81 11.26 3.64
CA ARG A 282 -6.63 12.45 3.94
C ARG A 282 -5.85 13.61 4.57
N ALA A 283 -4.67 13.36 5.13
CA ALA A 283 -3.79 14.42 5.64
C ALA A 283 -3.05 15.21 4.53
N LEU A 284 -3.04 14.74 3.27
CA LEU A 284 -2.26 15.36 2.20
C LEU A 284 -2.66 16.82 1.89
N PRO A 285 -3.96 17.20 1.81
CA PRO A 285 -4.35 18.59 1.61
C PRO A 285 -3.88 19.49 2.76
N THR A 286 -4.09 19.09 4.02
CA THR A 286 -3.64 19.82 5.21
C THR A 286 -2.12 20.07 5.19
N ILE A 287 -1.32 19.04 4.84
CA ILE A 287 0.14 19.17 4.68
C ILE A 287 0.47 20.17 3.56
N ALA A 288 -0.21 20.09 2.42
CA ALA A 288 0.04 20.96 1.27
C ALA A 288 -0.31 22.42 1.57
N THR A 289 -1.47 22.71 2.17
CA THR A 289 -1.89 24.07 2.56
C THR A 289 -0.92 24.69 3.57
N VAL A 290 -0.52 23.98 4.63
CA VAL A 290 0.43 24.50 5.62
C VAL A 290 1.82 24.71 5.01
N PHE A 291 2.28 23.79 4.15
CA PHE A 291 3.56 23.95 3.45
C PHE A 291 3.55 25.12 2.45
N ALA A 292 2.46 25.30 1.72
CA ALA A 292 2.31 26.44 0.81
C ALA A 292 2.36 27.78 1.57
N ARG A 293 1.60 27.89 2.68
CA ARG A 293 1.63 29.06 3.58
C ARG A 293 3.03 29.32 4.16
N PHE A 294 3.81 28.27 4.45
CA PHE A 294 5.20 28.39 4.89
C PHE A 294 6.10 28.95 3.79
N LEU A 295 5.93 28.51 2.53
CA LEU A 295 6.74 28.96 1.38
C LEU A 295 6.38 30.37 0.89
N THR A 296 5.11 30.79 1.01
CA THR A 296 4.65 32.13 0.57
C THR A 296 4.72 33.20 1.66
N ARG A 297 5.20 32.86 2.85
CA ARG A 297 5.31 33.80 3.98
C ARG A 297 6.24 34.97 3.62
N PRO A 298 5.80 36.24 3.78
CA PRO A 298 6.65 37.38 3.44
C PRO A 298 7.90 37.45 4.34
N TYR A 299 9.03 37.75 3.73
CA TYR A 299 10.26 38.09 4.45
C TYR A 299 10.06 39.41 5.23
N SER A 300 10.73 39.55 6.37
CA SER A 300 10.61 40.76 7.19
C SER A 300 11.06 42.01 6.40
N GLU A 301 10.23 43.05 6.43
CA GLU A 301 10.44 44.34 5.73
C GLU A 301 11.76 45.04 6.10
N LYS A 302 12.38 44.64 7.21
CA LYS A 302 13.68 45.16 7.68
C LYS A 302 14.86 44.80 6.76
N THR A 303 14.68 43.84 5.84
CA THR A 303 15.71 43.47 4.84
C THR A 303 15.36 43.97 3.44
N LYS A 304 16.10 44.96 2.93
CA LYS A 304 16.08 45.37 1.52
C LYS A 304 16.73 44.27 0.65
N ILE A 305 15.94 43.30 0.22
CA ILE A 305 16.39 42.20 -0.66
C ILE A 305 16.63 42.73 -2.07
N SER A 306 17.75 42.36 -2.71
CA SER A 306 18.04 42.76 -4.09
C SER A 306 17.13 42.06 -5.11
N ASN A 307 16.90 42.68 -6.28
CA ASN A 307 16.12 42.06 -7.35
C ASN A 307 16.71 40.72 -7.82
N LEU A 308 18.05 40.59 -7.83
CA LEU A 308 18.74 39.35 -8.18
C LEU A 308 18.50 38.25 -7.14
N ASP A 309 18.49 38.58 -5.86
CA ASP A 309 18.25 37.60 -4.80
C ASP A 309 16.77 37.21 -4.73
N ARG A 310 15.84 38.14 -5.00
CA ARG A 310 14.42 37.82 -5.20
C ARG A 310 14.23 36.81 -6.32
N GLN A 311 14.85 37.01 -7.49
CA GLN A 311 14.78 36.03 -8.59
C GLN A 311 15.38 34.66 -8.21
N LYS A 312 16.46 34.61 -7.41
CA LYS A 312 17.02 33.33 -6.91
C LYS A 312 16.05 32.63 -5.96
N ILE A 313 15.41 33.40 -5.05
CA ILE A 313 14.37 32.89 -4.13
C ILE A 313 13.19 32.36 -4.92
N ASP A 314 12.66 33.12 -5.89
CA ASP A 314 11.53 32.71 -6.73
C ASP A 314 11.84 31.41 -7.49
N ARG A 315 13.02 31.29 -8.12
CA ARG A 315 13.49 30.05 -8.77
C ARG A 315 13.62 28.88 -7.78
N GLY A 316 14.11 29.13 -6.57
CA GLY A 316 14.19 28.15 -5.50
C GLY A 316 12.82 27.63 -5.09
N SER A 317 11.88 28.55 -4.82
CA SER A 317 10.48 28.26 -4.52
C SER A 317 9.81 27.48 -5.64
N THR A 318 9.99 27.88 -6.91
CA THR A 318 9.49 27.13 -8.08
C THR A 318 9.94 25.67 -8.05
N ASN A 319 11.23 25.40 -7.83
CA ASN A 319 11.75 24.04 -7.79
C ASN A 319 11.20 23.23 -6.60
N ILE A 320 11.03 23.86 -5.44
CA ILE A 320 10.46 23.23 -4.23
C ILE A 320 8.98 22.89 -4.44
N PHE A 321 8.17 23.82 -4.95
CA PHE A 321 6.76 23.57 -5.28
C PHE A 321 6.61 22.44 -6.31
N ASN A 322 7.36 22.49 -7.42
CA ASN A 322 7.34 21.45 -8.46
C ASN A 322 7.80 20.08 -7.93
N THR A 323 8.72 20.05 -6.96
CA THR A 323 9.13 18.82 -6.29
C THR A 323 8.07 18.30 -5.31
N CYS A 324 7.33 19.18 -4.63
CA CYS A 324 6.23 18.77 -3.77
C CYS A 324 5.00 18.28 -4.56
N LEU A 325 4.65 18.92 -5.69
CA LEU A 325 3.64 18.43 -6.64
C LEU A 325 3.94 16.99 -7.08
N TRP A 326 5.21 16.68 -7.33
CA TRP A 326 5.68 15.34 -7.65
C TRP A 326 5.55 14.37 -6.46
N LEU A 327 5.99 14.75 -5.26
CA LEU A 327 5.82 13.91 -4.06
C LEU A 327 4.34 13.55 -3.80
N LEU A 328 3.44 14.51 -4.02
CA LEU A 328 1.98 14.33 -3.91
C LEU A 328 1.41 13.42 -5.01
N SER A 329 1.95 13.47 -6.23
CA SER A 329 1.46 12.67 -7.37
C SER A 329 1.77 11.17 -7.31
N LEU A 330 2.81 10.77 -6.58
CA LEU A 330 3.22 9.38 -6.47
C LEU A 330 2.07 8.54 -5.85
N PRO A 331 1.72 7.36 -6.39
CA PRO A 331 0.54 6.60 -5.92
C PRO A 331 0.53 6.28 -4.41
N THR A 332 -0.64 6.35 -3.76
CA THR A 332 -0.79 5.93 -2.36
C THR A 332 -0.78 4.40 -2.21
N LYS A 333 -0.47 3.88 -1.02
CA LYS A 333 -0.66 2.45 -0.70
C LYS A 333 -2.12 2.14 -0.35
N VAL A 334 -2.80 3.09 0.30
CA VAL A 334 -4.21 2.94 0.72
C VAL A 334 -5.12 3.34 -0.44
N ASN A 335 -5.76 2.36 -1.09
CA ASN A 335 -6.76 2.57 -2.15
C ASN A 335 -6.34 3.60 -3.25
N PRO A 336 -5.20 3.42 -3.95
CA PRO A 336 -4.60 4.45 -4.81
C PRO A 336 -5.55 5.18 -5.75
N PHE A 337 -6.38 4.44 -6.50
CA PHE A 337 -7.36 5.04 -7.40
C PHE A 337 -8.41 5.92 -6.70
N ARG A 338 -8.84 5.57 -5.49
CA ARG A 338 -9.81 6.35 -4.69
C ARG A 338 -9.17 7.53 -3.98
N SER A 339 -7.86 7.49 -3.74
CA SER A 339 -7.11 8.62 -3.18
C SER A 339 -6.74 9.68 -4.22
N ALA A 340 -7.01 9.45 -5.51
CA ALA A 340 -6.70 10.41 -6.57
C ALA A 340 -7.34 11.79 -6.34
N SER A 341 -8.58 11.86 -5.88
CA SER A 341 -9.26 13.12 -5.50
C SER A 341 -8.54 13.86 -4.37
N ILE A 342 -8.11 13.13 -3.34
CA ILE A 342 -7.36 13.69 -2.21
C ILE A 342 -5.98 14.20 -2.67
N GLN A 343 -5.30 13.46 -3.56
CA GLN A 343 -4.04 13.89 -4.17
C GLN A 343 -4.23 15.13 -5.07
N GLN A 344 -5.31 15.18 -5.84
CA GLN A 344 -5.68 16.34 -6.66
C GLN A 344 -5.94 17.58 -5.79
N GLN A 345 -6.73 17.45 -4.72
CA GLN A 345 -6.99 18.55 -3.78
C GLN A 345 -5.68 19.08 -3.18
N ALA A 346 -4.79 18.19 -2.73
CA ALA A 346 -3.47 18.59 -2.23
C ALA A 346 -2.59 19.27 -3.29
N GLN A 347 -2.66 18.86 -4.56
CA GLN A 347 -1.97 19.54 -5.65
C GLN A 347 -2.57 20.93 -5.92
N PHE A 348 -3.89 21.09 -5.89
CA PHE A 348 -4.54 22.38 -6.09
C PHE A 348 -4.14 23.43 -5.06
N GLU A 349 -3.95 23.05 -3.79
CA GLU A 349 -3.49 23.98 -2.74
C GLU A 349 -2.11 24.59 -3.06
N LEU A 350 -1.20 23.79 -3.61
CA LEU A 350 0.09 24.28 -4.10
C LEU A 350 -0.07 25.16 -5.36
N LEU A 351 -0.91 24.74 -6.31
CA LEU A 351 -1.13 25.45 -7.57
C LEU A 351 -1.78 26.82 -7.36
N LYS A 352 -2.77 26.94 -6.47
CA LYS A 352 -3.36 28.21 -6.04
C LYS A 352 -2.27 29.17 -5.55
N SER A 353 -1.40 28.70 -4.67
CA SER A 353 -0.31 29.51 -4.10
C SER A 353 0.75 29.91 -5.13
N MET A 354 1.06 29.04 -6.11
CA MET A 354 1.94 29.36 -7.23
C MET A 354 1.35 30.44 -8.16
N ALA A 355 0.03 30.37 -8.41
CA ALA A 355 -0.70 31.32 -9.24
C ALA A 355 -0.89 32.69 -8.57
N SER A 356 -1.09 32.72 -7.24
CA SER A 356 -1.21 33.97 -6.47
C SER A 356 0.11 34.69 -6.23
N HIS A 357 1.27 34.04 -6.44
CA HIS A 357 2.58 34.69 -6.29
C HIS A 357 2.82 35.75 -7.37
N LYS A 358 3.62 36.76 -7.05
CA LYS A 358 3.96 37.88 -7.97
C LYS A 358 5.48 38.05 -8.08
N PRO A 359 6.11 37.70 -9.23
CA PRO A 359 5.52 37.15 -10.45
C PRO A 359 5.00 35.71 -10.28
N VAL A 360 4.14 35.23 -11.17
CA VAL A 360 3.58 33.86 -11.12
C VAL A 360 4.71 32.81 -11.17
N LEU A 361 4.67 31.80 -10.30
CA LEU A 361 5.65 30.71 -10.31
C LEU A 361 5.30 29.68 -11.40
N PRO A 362 6.16 29.42 -12.39
CA PRO A 362 5.82 28.56 -13.52
C PRO A 362 5.87 27.06 -13.18
N LEU A 363 5.13 26.26 -13.96
CA LEU A 363 5.25 24.81 -13.94
C LEU A 363 6.44 24.33 -14.78
N SER A 364 7.19 23.39 -14.21
CA SER A 364 8.21 22.61 -14.93
C SER A 364 7.57 21.41 -15.63
N ARG A 365 8.29 20.77 -16.58
CA ARG A 365 7.93 19.45 -17.12
C ARG A 365 7.52 18.45 -16.01
N LYS A 366 8.33 18.37 -14.94
CA LYS A 366 8.05 17.52 -13.77
C LYS A 366 6.72 17.89 -13.09
N GLY A 367 6.38 19.18 -13.01
CA GLY A 367 5.10 19.67 -12.50
C GLY A 367 3.92 19.18 -13.34
N TYR A 368 3.96 19.39 -14.66
CA TYR A 368 2.92 18.89 -15.58
C TYR A 368 2.77 17.38 -15.52
N GLN A 369 3.87 16.61 -15.60
CA GLN A 369 3.86 15.15 -15.45
C GLN A 369 3.19 14.69 -14.14
N SER A 370 3.43 15.44 -13.04
CA SER A 370 2.85 15.16 -11.72
C SER A 370 1.33 15.38 -11.68
N ILE A 371 0.82 16.38 -12.40
CA ILE A 371 -0.62 16.64 -12.51
C ILE A 371 -1.27 15.58 -13.41
N VAL A 372 -0.67 15.28 -14.57
CA VAL A 372 -1.14 14.25 -15.53
C VAL A 372 -1.24 12.88 -14.86
N ALA A 373 -0.23 12.49 -14.06
CA ALA A 373 -0.24 11.22 -13.33
C ALA A 373 -1.41 11.07 -12.35
N VAL A 374 -1.85 12.16 -11.71
CA VAL A 374 -3.04 12.16 -10.84
C VAL A 374 -4.31 12.14 -11.68
N GLN A 375 -4.42 12.96 -12.74
CA GLN A 375 -5.60 12.98 -13.62
C GLN A 375 -5.88 11.62 -14.28
N LEU A 376 -4.84 10.89 -14.70
CA LEU A 376 -4.97 9.52 -15.22
C LEU A 376 -5.47 8.50 -14.17
N ALA A 377 -5.35 8.79 -12.87
CA ALA A 377 -5.81 7.92 -11.79
C ALA A 377 -7.28 8.14 -11.37
N HIS A 378 -7.94 9.18 -11.88
CA HIS A 378 -9.34 9.47 -11.56
C HIS A 378 -10.35 8.56 -12.29
N LYS A 379 -11.57 8.48 -11.75
CA LYS A 379 -12.75 8.06 -12.52
C LYS A 379 -13.04 9.08 -13.62
N LYS A 380 -13.68 8.65 -14.72
CA LYS A 380 -14.19 9.54 -15.75
C LYS A 380 -15.13 10.58 -15.12
N THR A 381 -15.08 11.83 -15.58
CA THR A 381 -16.14 12.83 -15.28
C THR A 381 -17.43 12.43 -16.00
N GLU A 382 -18.56 13.06 -15.68
CA GLU A 382 -19.81 12.76 -16.37
C GLU A 382 -19.74 13.07 -17.88
N ALA A 383 -19.07 14.16 -18.26
CA ALA A 383 -18.80 14.47 -19.67
C ALA A 383 -17.87 13.44 -20.34
N GLU A 384 -16.78 13.03 -19.68
CA GLU A 384 -15.88 11.97 -20.18
C GLU A 384 -16.60 10.62 -20.28
N ARG A 385 -17.52 10.33 -19.35
CA ARG A 385 -18.32 9.11 -19.31
C ARG A 385 -19.27 9.06 -20.51
N GLN A 386 -20.08 10.10 -20.70
CA GLN A 386 -21.04 10.18 -21.79
C GLN A 386 -20.32 10.22 -23.15
N SER A 387 -19.18 10.90 -23.25
CA SER A 387 -18.31 10.84 -24.44
C SER A 387 -17.76 9.43 -24.71
N ALA A 388 -17.42 8.66 -23.67
CA ALA A 388 -17.00 7.27 -23.81
C ALA A 388 -18.16 6.31 -24.18
N GLU A 389 -19.41 6.63 -23.83
CA GLU A 389 -20.61 5.89 -24.23
C GLU A 389 -20.97 6.12 -25.72
N LEU A 390 -20.53 7.24 -26.31
CA LEU A 390 -20.63 7.55 -27.74
C LEU A 390 -19.49 6.96 -28.58
N LYS A 391 -18.55 6.21 -28.01
CA LYS A 391 -17.49 5.54 -28.79
C LYS A 391 -18.04 4.31 -29.52
N SER A 392 -17.78 4.24 -30.82
CA SER A 392 -18.07 3.11 -31.70
C SER A 392 -17.66 1.78 -31.07
N PRO A 393 -18.40 0.67 -31.29
CA PRO A 393 -17.93 -0.67 -30.96
C PRO A 393 -16.66 -1.07 -31.74
N SER A 394 -16.44 -0.48 -32.92
CA SER A 394 -15.29 -0.76 -33.79
C SER A 394 -13.94 -0.24 -33.25
N TRP A 395 -12.84 -0.59 -33.93
CA TRP A 395 -11.49 -0.13 -33.63
C TRP A 395 -10.83 0.49 -34.88
N PRO A 396 -10.33 1.74 -34.82
CA PRO A 396 -10.30 2.64 -33.66
C PRO A 396 -11.70 3.15 -33.22
N PRO A 397 -11.92 3.37 -31.91
CA PRO A 397 -13.20 3.74 -31.32
C PRO A 397 -13.57 5.22 -31.55
N TRP A 398 -13.92 5.57 -32.79
CA TRP A 398 -14.41 6.90 -33.19
C TRP A 398 -15.75 7.26 -32.54
N LYS A 399 -16.07 8.56 -32.44
CA LYS A 399 -17.38 9.05 -31.96
C LYS A 399 -18.45 8.66 -32.98
N GLU A 400 -19.50 7.99 -32.51
CA GLU A 400 -20.74 7.76 -33.25
C GLU A 400 -21.87 8.57 -32.58
N GLU A 401 -22.62 9.30 -33.39
CA GLU A 401 -23.79 10.05 -32.95
C GLU A 401 -25.00 9.13 -33.00
N LYS A 402 -25.62 8.87 -31.85
CA LYS A 402 -26.72 7.89 -31.70
C LYS A 402 -28.07 8.58 -31.69
N LEU A 403 -28.12 9.81 -31.18
CA LEU A 403 -29.29 10.67 -31.07
C LEU A 403 -28.95 12.08 -31.58
N GLY A 404 -29.95 12.84 -32.04
CA GLY A 404 -29.74 14.22 -32.50
C GLY A 404 -29.16 15.18 -31.45
N MET A 405 -29.31 14.86 -30.15
CA MET A 405 -28.69 15.60 -29.05
C MET A 405 -27.16 15.37 -28.97
N ASP A 406 -26.64 14.26 -29.48
CA ASP A 406 -25.20 13.94 -29.47
C ASP A 406 -24.40 14.80 -30.46
N ALA A 407 -25.06 15.26 -31.53
CA ALA A 407 -24.52 16.22 -32.49
C ALA A 407 -24.40 17.62 -31.87
N GLN A 408 -25.47 18.10 -31.23
CA GLN A 408 -25.53 19.41 -30.58
C GLN A 408 -24.47 19.60 -29.48
N ARG A 409 -24.09 18.49 -28.82
CA ARG A 409 -23.07 18.46 -27.77
C ARG A 409 -21.64 18.78 -28.26
N GLY A 410 -21.36 18.64 -29.56
CA GLY A 410 -20.03 18.87 -30.11
C GLY A 410 -18.94 17.97 -29.48
N ASN A 411 -17.94 18.60 -28.86
CA ASN A 411 -16.68 17.97 -28.44
C ASN A 411 -16.52 17.76 -26.91
N ASP A 412 -17.56 18.02 -26.13
CA ASP A 412 -17.49 17.91 -24.67
C ASP A 412 -17.12 16.50 -24.20
N GLY A 413 -16.10 16.40 -23.35
CA GLY A 413 -15.59 15.13 -22.82
C GLY A 413 -14.66 14.34 -23.76
N LEU A 414 -14.55 14.68 -25.05
CA LEU A 414 -13.64 13.99 -25.99
C LEU A 414 -12.16 14.15 -25.60
N ARG A 415 -11.80 15.32 -25.06
CA ARG A 415 -10.50 15.55 -24.42
C ARG A 415 -10.65 15.36 -22.91
N SER A 416 -10.09 14.29 -22.38
CA SER A 416 -10.05 14.03 -20.94
C SER A 416 -9.23 15.10 -20.20
N ARG A 417 -9.44 15.23 -18.89
CA ARG A 417 -8.69 16.16 -18.03
C ARG A 417 -7.17 15.96 -18.13
N ALA A 418 -6.72 14.72 -18.27
CA ALA A 418 -5.30 14.41 -18.49
C ALA A 418 -4.80 14.97 -19.84
N MET A 419 -5.60 14.83 -20.91
CA MET A 419 -5.28 15.36 -22.24
C MET A 419 -5.23 16.89 -22.28
N ASN A 420 -6.09 17.56 -21.50
CA ASN A 420 -6.07 19.03 -21.38
C ASN A 420 -4.77 19.53 -20.73
N VAL A 421 -4.29 18.85 -19.67
CA VAL A 421 -3.00 19.18 -19.04
C VAL A 421 -1.81 18.88 -19.97
N LEU A 422 -1.88 17.81 -20.77
CA LEU A 422 -0.86 17.49 -21.79
C LEU A 422 -0.84 18.51 -22.95
N SER A 423 -1.99 19.09 -23.29
CA SER A 423 -2.10 20.19 -24.28
C SER A 423 -1.47 21.46 -23.73
N GLN A 424 -1.85 21.89 -22.52
CA GLN A 424 -1.25 23.03 -21.82
C GLN A 424 0.27 22.90 -21.64
N MET A 425 0.77 21.69 -21.43
CA MET A 425 2.19 21.41 -21.35
C MET A 425 2.91 21.68 -22.69
N ALA A 426 2.30 21.31 -23.82
CA ALA A 426 2.84 21.59 -25.15
C ALA A 426 2.76 23.09 -25.49
N GLU A 427 1.65 23.75 -25.15
CA GLU A 427 1.45 25.21 -25.26
C GLU A 427 2.49 25.99 -24.45
N ALA A 428 2.89 25.48 -23.28
CA ALA A 428 3.98 26.01 -22.46
C ALA A 428 5.40 25.73 -23.01
N GLY A 429 5.51 25.14 -24.22
CA GLY A 429 6.78 24.89 -24.92
C GLY A 429 7.46 23.57 -24.59
N TYR A 430 6.83 22.66 -23.85
CA TYR A 430 7.41 21.34 -23.55
C TYR A 430 6.93 20.27 -24.55
N SER A 431 7.81 19.91 -25.49
CA SER A 431 7.57 18.79 -26.42
C SER A 431 7.32 17.46 -25.67
N HIS A 432 6.42 16.63 -26.20
CA HIS A 432 6.10 15.33 -25.61
C HIS A 432 7.22 14.32 -25.86
N GLN A 433 7.75 13.69 -24.81
CA GLN A 433 8.70 12.58 -24.88
C GLN A 433 7.94 11.25 -24.76
N VAL A 434 8.66 10.13 -24.69
CA VAL A 434 8.08 8.77 -24.56
C VAL A 434 7.05 8.67 -23.41
N TRP A 435 7.31 9.33 -22.27
CA TRP A 435 6.38 9.32 -21.13
C TRP A 435 5.08 10.05 -21.46
N GLU A 436 5.17 11.28 -21.99
CA GLU A 436 4.00 12.08 -22.34
C GLU A 436 3.19 11.42 -23.46
N LYS A 437 3.84 10.88 -24.49
CA LYS A 437 3.18 10.13 -25.59
C LYS A 437 2.41 8.91 -25.07
N ALA A 438 3.02 8.10 -24.20
CA ALA A 438 2.34 6.99 -23.55
C ALA A 438 1.16 7.47 -22.66
N SER A 439 1.30 8.61 -21.98
CA SER A 439 0.21 9.23 -21.22
C SER A 439 -0.92 9.77 -22.11
N THR A 440 -0.63 10.29 -23.30
CA THR A 440 -1.63 10.70 -24.31
C THR A 440 -2.49 9.52 -24.74
N ILE A 441 -1.87 8.37 -25.06
CA ILE A 441 -2.56 7.11 -25.39
C ILE A 441 -3.49 6.67 -24.26
N LEU A 442 -3.03 6.74 -23.01
CA LEU A 442 -3.84 6.38 -21.84
C LEU A 442 -4.94 7.42 -21.54
N ALA A 443 -4.75 8.67 -21.94
CA ALA A 443 -5.72 9.75 -21.84
C ALA A 443 -6.83 9.68 -22.93
N GLY A 444 -6.70 8.81 -23.93
CA GLY A 444 -7.73 8.50 -24.93
C GLY A 444 -7.39 8.81 -26.39
N TRP A 445 -6.13 9.13 -26.71
CA TRP A 445 -5.68 9.54 -28.06
C TRP A 445 -4.29 8.98 -28.39
N ASP A 446 -4.11 8.30 -29.52
CA ASP A 446 -2.81 7.80 -29.97
C ASP A 446 -1.98 8.90 -30.67
N THR A 447 -0.71 8.62 -30.92
CA THR A 447 0.28 9.54 -31.50
C THR A 447 -0.03 9.91 -32.95
N ASP A 448 -0.79 9.07 -33.66
CA ASP A 448 -1.34 9.32 -35.01
C ASP A 448 -2.67 10.12 -34.97
N ARG A 449 -3.14 10.50 -33.79
CA ARG A 449 -4.43 11.16 -33.50
C ARG A 449 -5.67 10.27 -33.65
N SER A 450 -5.53 8.97 -33.80
CA SER A 450 -6.65 8.05 -33.65
C SER A 450 -7.14 8.00 -32.18
N PRO A 451 -8.43 7.77 -31.92
CA PRO A 451 -8.96 7.65 -30.57
C PRO A 451 -8.60 6.29 -29.97
N THR A 452 -8.41 6.24 -28.65
CA THR A 452 -8.21 5.00 -27.88
C THR A 452 -9.19 4.94 -26.69
N ILE A 453 -9.16 3.88 -25.89
CA ILE A 453 -9.90 3.83 -24.63
C ILE A 453 -9.16 4.61 -23.55
N GLN A 454 -9.78 5.70 -23.07
CA GLN A 454 -9.34 6.45 -21.89
C GLN A 454 -9.28 5.50 -20.69
N THR A 455 -8.06 5.18 -20.26
CA THR A 455 -7.80 4.08 -19.32
C THR A 455 -7.24 4.60 -18.02
N ARG A 456 -8.03 4.44 -16.95
CA ARG A 456 -7.67 4.81 -15.57
C ARG A 456 -6.45 3.99 -15.12
N THR A 457 -5.36 4.67 -14.78
CA THR A 457 -4.09 3.98 -14.51
C THR A 457 -3.17 4.76 -13.56
N LEU A 458 -2.24 4.05 -12.92
CA LEU A 458 -1.28 4.61 -11.95
C LEU A 458 0.08 4.75 -12.61
N VAL A 459 0.30 5.88 -13.28
CA VAL A 459 1.59 6.21 -13.90
C VAL A 459 2.54 6.75 -12.82
N HIS A 460 3.80 6.31 -12.82
CA HIS A 460 4.84 6.97 -12.03
C HIS A 460 5.40 8.16 -12.84
N PRO A 461 5.40 9.40 -12.30
CA PRO A 461 5.77 10.59 -13.05
C PRO A 461 7.29 10.79 -13.27
N THR A 462 8.13 9.78 -13.06
CA THR A 462 9.52 9.66 -13.58
C THR A 462 10.16 8.35 -13.12
N GLY A 463 11.11 7.79 -13.89
CA GLY A 463 12.00 6.72 -13.37
C GLY A 463 12.61 5.77 -14.42
N THR A 464 11.78 4.98 -15.10
CA THR A 464 12.25 3.79 -15.86
C THR A 464 12.26 3.94 -17.39
N LEU A 465 11.88 5.10 -17.92
CA LEU A 465 11.78 5.34 -19.38
C LEU A 465 12.78 6.36 -19.93
N PHE A 466 13.76 6.77 -19.12
CA PHE A 466 14.95 7.47 -19.63
C PHE A 466 15.91 6.47 -20.30
N LYS A 467 15.50 5.94 -21.46
CA LYS A 467 16.49 5.74 -22.53
C LYS A 467 16.76 7.14 -23.13
N PRO A 468 18.02 7.53 -23.39
CA PRO A 468 18.29 8.72 -24.20
C PRO A 468 17.67 8.51 -25.60
N ASP A 469 17.45 9.60 -26.32
CA ASP A 469 16.74 9.67 -27.60
C ASP A 469 16.92 8.41 -28.47
N THR A 470 15.87 7.58 -28.54
CA THR A 470 15.57 6.86 -29.78
C THR A 470 15.02 7.89 -30.75
N ASP A 471 15.64 8.01 -31.92
CA ASP A 471 15.24 8.98 -32.96
C ASP A 471 13.73 8.91 -33.29
N GLU A 472 13.12 7.72 -33.15
CA GLU A 472 11.67 7.52 -33.19
C GLU A 472 11.08 7.09 -31.83
N PRO A 473 10.54 8.02 -31.01
CA PRO A 473 9.92 7.69 -29.74
C PRO A 473 8.61 6.89 -29.87
N ASP A 474 7.99 6.87 -31.06
CA ASP A 474 6.75 6.13 -31.34
C ASP A 474 6.96 4.61 -31.49
N LEU A 475 8.20 4.18 -31.75
CA LEU A 475 8.61 2.76 -31.73
C LEU A 475 8.96 2.27 -30.31
N SER A 476 8.93 3.14 -29.30
CA SER A 476 9.32 2.76 -27.94
C SER A 476 8.36 1.73 -27.32
N THR A 477 8.93 0.76 -26.59
CA THR A 477 8.18 -0.29 -25.88
C THR A 477 7.07 0.27 -24.98
N ALA A 478 7.27 1.46 -24.41
CA ALA A 478 6.29 2.09 -23.52
C ALA A 478 5.06 2.62 -24.27
N VAL A 479 5.24 3.16 -25.47
CA VAL A 479 4.13 3.57 -26.36
C VAL A 479 3.31 2.35 -26.75
N TRP A 480 3.95 1.25 -27.15
CA TRP A 480 3.25 0.00 -27.48
C TRP A 480 2.55 -0.67 -26.29
N VAL A 481 3.15 -0.67 -25.10
CA VAL A 481 2.46 -1.11 -23.86
C VAL A 481 1.24 -0.22 -23.57
N ALA A 482 1.33 1.09 -23.80
CA ALA A 482 0.18 1.99 -23.65
C ALA A 482 -0.92 1.67 -24.68
N ARG A 483 -0.58 1.40 -25.94
CA ARG A 483 -1.53 0.98 -26.99
C ARG A 483 -2.29 -0.28 -26.61
N ILE A 484 -1.57 -1.35 -26.26
CA ILE A 484 -2.18 -2.63 -25.83
C ILE A 484 -3.08 -2.41 -24.61
N ARG A 485 -2.65 -1.59 -23.64
CA ARG A 485 -3.44 -1.27 -22.45
C ARG A 485 -4.73 -0.50 -22.77
N ALA A 486 -4.67 0.48 -23.68
CA ALA A 486 -5.77 1.40 -24.02
C ALA A 486 -6.83 0.83 -24.99
N THR A 487 -7.05 -0.49 -24.94
CA THR A 487 -8.07 -1.24 -25.71
C THR A 487 -9.25 -1.71 -24.83
N ARG A 488 -10.39 -2.00 -25.44
CA ARG A 488 -11.62 -2.50 -24.79
C ARG A 488 -11.66 -4.03 -24.72
N THR A 489 -11.24 -4.72 -25.77
CA THR A 489 -11.36 -6.19 -25.93
C THR A 489 -10.00 -6.90 -26.04
N ILE A 490 -10.00 -8.24 -25.99
CA ILE A 490 -8.79 -9.03 -26.28
C ILE A 490 -8.34 -8.82 -27.73
N ARG A 491 -9.25 -8.88 -28.71
CA ARG A 491 -8.90 -8.87 -30.14
C ARG A 491 -8.26 -7.55 -30.56
N GLU A 492 -8.72 -6.43 -30.02
CA GLU A 492 -8.06 -5.12 -30.14
C GLU A 492 -6.65 -5.14 -29.54
N ALA A 493 -6.49 -5.65 -28.31
CA ALA A 493 -5.18 -5.75 -27.66
C ALA A 493 -4.20 -6.63 -28.46
N TRP A 494 -4.73 -7.70 -29.06
CA TRP A 494 -4.00 -8.63 -29.91
C TRP A 494 -3.62 -8.01 -31.25
N ALA A 495 -4.50 -7.21 -31.87
CA ALA A 495 -4.16 -6.42 -33.06
C ALA A 495 -2.97 -5.48 -32.79
N CYS A 496 -2.95 -4.78 -31.65
CA CYS A 496 -1.81 -3.97 -31.22
C CYS A 496 -0.53 -4.79 -30.95
N PHE A 497 -0.66 -6.02 -30.43
CA PHE A 497 0.47 -6.93 -30.21
C PHE A 497 1.06 -7.46 -31.54
N LEU A 498 0.21 -7.84 -32.50
CA LEU A 498 0.65 -8.26 -33.83
C LEU A 498 1.29 -7.09 -34.60
N ALA A 499 0.71 -5.90 -34.53
CA ALA A 499 1.28 -4.69 -35.13
C ALA A 499 2.66 -4.35 -34.57
N TYR A 500 2.94 -4.61 -33.29
CA TYR A 500 4.29 -4.50 -32.71
C TYR A 500 5.28 -5.47 -33.36
N GLN A 501 4.88 -6.72 -33.59
CA GLN A 501 5.71 -7.72 -34.28
C GLN A 501 5.93 -7.35 -35.76
N ASP A 502 4.93 -6.75 -36.41
CA ASP A 502 4.99 -6.36 -37.83
C ASP A 502 5.94 -5.19 -38.12
N GLN A 503 6.21 -4.36 -37.11
CA GLN A 503 7.28 -3.36 -37.17
C GLN A 503 8.70 -3.97 -37.04
N GLY A 504 8.82 -5.31 -36.94
CA GLY A 504 10.11 -6.00 -36.79
C GLY A 504 10.81 -5.71 -35.46
N LEU A 505 10.08 -5.19 -34.45
CA LEU A 505 10.64 -4.81 -33.17
C LEU A 505 11.04 -6.04 -32.35
N PRO A 506 12.16 -5.99 -31.59
CA PRO A 506 12.64 -7.14 -30.83
C PRO A 506 11.62 -7.56 -29.75
N PRO A 507 11.43 -8.86 -29.48
CA PRO A 507 10.52 -9.29 -28.43
C PRO A 507 10.92 -8.69 -27.08
N GLU A 508 9.96 -8.10 -26.38
CA GLU A 508 10.18 -7.39 -25.10
C GLU A 508 9.23 -7.91 -24.03
N SER A 509 9.74 -8.18 -22.83
CA SER A 509 8.96 -8.77 -21.74
C SER A 509 7.72 -7.95 -21.39
N ALA A 510 7.80 -6.62 -21.46
CA ALA A 510 6.69 -5.73 -21.13
C ALA A 510 5.48 -5.88 -22.08
N ILE A 511 5.72 -6.22 -23.35
CA ILE A 511 4.69 -6.39 -24.39
C ILE A 511 3.90 -7.67 -24.13
N TYR A 512 4.60 -8.80 -23.92
CA TYR A 512 3.99 -10.05 -23.46
C TYR A 512 3.21 -9.89 -22.17
N VAL A 513 3.79 -9.21 -21.18
CA VAL A 513 3.14 -8.96 -19.88
C VAL A 513 1.81 -8.24 -20.04
N GLU A 514 1.74 -7.16 -20.82
CA GLU A 514 0.50 -6.40 -20.99
C GLU A 514 -0.59 -7.21 -21.73
N MET A 515 -0.20 -8.00 -22.74
CA MET A 515 -1.14 -8.86 -23.45
C MET A 515 -1.66 -10.00 -22.56
N ILE A 516 -0.78 -10.65 -21.78
CA ILE A 516 -1.18 -11.69 -20.81
C ILE A 516 -2.08 -11.09 -19.72
N VAL A 517 -1.83 -9.85 -19.28
CA VAL A 517 -2.70 -9.12 -18.34
C VAL A 517 -4.12 -8.97 -18.89
N LYS A 518 -4.28 -8.63 -20.18
CA LYS A 518 -5.60 -8.57 -20.85
C LYS A 518 -6.31 -9.92 -20.85
N LEU A 519 -5.60 -10.99 -21.23
CA LEU A 519 -6.15 -12.36 -21.23
C LEU A 519 -6.61 -12.78 -19.82
N ILE A 520 -5.79 -12.55 -18.79
CA ILE A 520 -6.12 -12.85 -17.39
C ILE A 520 -7.38 -12.11 -16.94
N TYR A 521 -7.48 -10.80 -17.22
CA TYR A 521 -8.64 -10.03 -16.76
C TYR A 521 -9.93 -10.36 -17.53
N ARG A 522 -9.87 -10.82 -18.79
CA ARG A 522 -11.04 -11.42 -19.45
C ARG A 522 -11.48 -12.70 -18.74
N GLN A 523 -10.57 -13.63 -18.44
CA GLN A 523 -10.91 -14.84 -17.69
C GLN A 523 -11.55 -14.52 -16.33
N VAL A 524 -11.04 -13.50 -15.62
CA VAL A 524 -11.62 -13.02 -14.35
C VAL A 524 -13.00 -12.38 -14.55
N ALA A 525 -13.21 -11.60 -15.61
CA ALA A 525 -14.51 -11.01 -15.93
C ALA A 525 -15.58 -12.08 -16.21
N ILE A 526 -15.26 -13.09 -17.02
CA ILE A 526 -16.13 -14.24 -17.32
C ILE A 526 -16.49 -14.99 -16.02
N ARG A 527 -15.48 -15.38 -15.22
CA ARG A 527 -15.69 -16.09 -13.93
C ARG A 527 -16.56 -15.30 -12.93
N ARG A 528 -16.66 -13.99 -13.08
CA ARG A 528 -17.45 -13.08 -12.22
C ARG A 528 -18.78 -12.66 -12.82
N ARG A 529 -19.15 -13.13 -14.02
CA ARG A 529 -20.34 -12.67 -14.76
C ARG A 529 -20.38 -11.14 -14.90
N PHE A 530 -19.22 -10.52 -15.11
CA PHE A 530 -19.11 -9.07 -15.28
C PHE A 530 -19.96 -8.56 -16.45
N ASP A 531 -20.08 -9.36 -17.52
CA ASP A 531 -20.86 -8.98 -18.69
C ASP A 531 -22.38 -8.89 -18.43
N GLU A 532 -22.89 -9.50 -17.37
CA GLU A 532 -24.31 -9.44 -16.95
C GLU A 532 -24.61 -8.20 -16.06
N THR A 533 -23.57 -7.55 -15.51
CA THR A 533 -23.69 -6.55 -14.42
C THR A 533 -23.16 -5.16 -14.82
N LYS A 534 -23.04 -4.90 -16.14
CA LYS A 534 -22.31 -3.78 -16.75
C LYS A 534 -22.80 -2.38 -16.33
N HIS A 535 -22.15 -1.81 -15.31
CA HIS A 535 -22.22 -0.37 -14.97
C HIS A 535 -20.92 0.40 -15.26
N ALA A 536 -19.81 -0.33 -15.42
CA ALA A 536 -18.48 0.19 -15.69
C ALA A 536 -18.21 0.29 -17.19
N LEU A 537 -17.58 1.39 -17.63
CA LEU A 537 -17.17 1.57 -19.01
C LEU A 537 -15.75 1.02 -19.27
N PRO A 538 -15.39 0.76 -20.54
CA PRO A 538 -14.04 0.41 -20.92
C PRO A 538 -13.00 1.39 -20.33
N GLY A 539 -11.96 0.85 -19.71
CA GLY A 539 -10.90 1.61 -19.07
C GLY A 539 -11.23 2.20 -17.69
N ASP A 540 -12.42 2.00 -17.12
CA ASP A 540 -12.71 2.41 -15.72
C ASP A 540 -12.06 1.50 -14.66
N GLY A 541 -11.88 0.24 -15.03
CA GLY A 541 -11.31 -0.83 -14.20
C GLY A 541 -10.41 -1.76 -15.03
N PRO A 542 -9.80 -2.77 -14.40
CA PRO A 542 -8.95 -3.75 -15.08
C PRO A 542 -9.73 -4.75 -15.95
N GLU A 543 -11.06 -4.81 -15.84
CA GLU A 543 -11.92 -5.75 -16.57
C GLU A 543 -11.84 -5.56 -18.09
N VAL A 544 -11.81 -6.68 -18.83
CA VAL A 544 -11.78 -6.69 -20.31
C VAL A 544 -13.15 -7.14 -20.82
N HIS A 545 -13.74 -6.33 -21.70
CA HIS A 545 -15.10 -6.52 -22.19
C HIS A 545 -15.16 -7.65 -23.23
N ALA A 546 -16.36 -8.21 -23.42
CA ALA A 546 -16.66 -9.10 -24.53
C ALA A 546 -16.47 -8.39 -25.89
N GLU A 547 -16.25 -9.18 -26.95
CA GLU A 547 -16.21 -8.68 -28.33
C GLU A 547 -17.57 -8.08 -28.76
N PRO A 548 -17.61 -7.16 -29.74
CA PRO A 548 -18.85 -6.66 -30.32
C PRO A 548 -19.74 -7.79 -30.84
N ALA A 549 -21.06 -7.63 -30.73
CA ALA A 549 -22.03 -8.61 -31.24
C ALA A 549 -22.14 -8.59 -32.78
N SER A 550 -21.80 -7.47 -33.42
CA SER A 550 -21.79 -7.31 -34.87
C SER A 550 -20.42 -7.68 -35.43
N ALA A 551 -20.38 -8.63 -36.37
CA ALA A 551 -19.15 -9.02 -37.06
C ALA A 551 -18.51 -7.87 -37.88
N ARG A 552 -19.25 -6.79 -38.18
CA ARG A 552 -18.70 -5.59 -38.85
C ARG A 552 -17.81 -4.75 -37.92
N ASP A 553 -18.05 -4.82 -36.62
CA ASP A 553 -17.36 -4.02 -35.62
C ASP A 553 -16.16 -4.78 -35.02
N VAL A 554 -16.06 -6.08 -35.29
CA VAL A 554 -14.96 -6.95 -34.87
C VAL A 554 -13.74 -6.65 -35.76
N ILE A 555 -12.66 -6.16 -35.14
CA ILE A 555 -11.40 -5.91 -35.85
C ILE A 555 -10.82 -7.21 -36.43
N TYR A 556 -10.45 -7.19 -37.71
CA TYR A 556 -9.73 -8.30 -38.35
C TYR A 556 -8.32 -8.45 -37.76
N VAL A 557 -7.94 -9.69 -37.45
CA VAL A 557 -6.58 -10.07 -37.03
C VAL A 557 -6.17 -11.32 -37.82
N ARG A 558 -4.90 -11.39 -38.25
CA ARG A 558 -4.38 -12.52 -39.06
C ARG A 558 -4.34 -13.87 -38.33
N THR A 559 -4.38 -13.84 -37.00
CA THR A 559 -4.29 -15.01 -36.11
C THR A 559 -5.16 -14.76 -34.89
N GLU A 560 -5.92 -15.75 -34.45
CA GLU A 560 -6.76 -15.65 -33.26
C GLU A 560 -5.93 -15.44 -31.96
N PRO A 561 -6.47 -14.75 -30.93
CA PRO A 561 -5.74 -14.53 -29.69
C PRO A 561 -5.44 -15.83 -28.92
N PRO A 562 -4.21 -16.00 -28.38
CA PRO A 562 -3.81 -17.22 -27.67
C PRO A 562 -4.39 -17.32 -26.26
N THR A 563 -4.28 -18.51 -25.67
CA THR A 563 -4.56 -18.69 -24.23
C THR A 563 -3.46 -18.10 -23.35
N VAL A 564 -3.75 -17.87 -22.07
CA VAL A 564 -2.77 -17.39 -21.07
C VAL A 564 -1.58 -18.34 -20.99
N GLU A 565 -1.84 -19.64 -21.01
CA GLU A 565 -0.85 -20.71 -20.89
C GLU A 565 0.07 -20.77 -22.11
N HIS A 566 -0.49 -20.61 -23.33
CA HIS A 566 0.28 -20.62 -24.57
C HIS A 566 1.18 -19.37 -24.68
N LEU A 567 0.62 -18.18 -24.44
CA LEU A 567 1.39 -16.93 -24.50
C LEU A 567 2.44 -16.82 -23.39
N LEU A 568 2.19 -17.43 -22.21
CA LEU A 568 3.22 -17.61 -21.18
C LEU A 568 4.33 -18.55 -21.65
N ALA A 569 4.00 -19.69 -22.28
CA ALA A 569 5.00 -20.62 -22.80
C ALA A 569 5.90 -19.96 -23.86
N GLU A 570 5.30 -19.16 -24.76
CA GLU A 570 6.03 -18.34 -25.74
C GLU A 570 6.92 -17.29 -25.05
N MET A 571 6.38 -16.54 -24.08
CA MET A 571 7.15 -15.57 -23.28
C MET A 571 8.35 -16.23 -22.58
N PHE A 572 8.19 -17.44 -22.07
CA PHE A 572 9.26 -18.19 -21.42
C PHE A 572 10.28 -18.78 -22.42
N SER A 573 9.87 -19.13 -23.64
CA SER A 573 10.77 -19.63 -24.69
C SER A 573 11.75 -18.55 -25.16
N HIS A 574 11.31 -17.29 -25.17
CA HIS A 574 12.15 -16.09 -25.35
C HIS A 574 13.02 -15.76 -24.11
N GLY A 575 13.00 -16.60 -23.06
CA GLY A 575 13.85 -16.45 -21.88
C GLY A 575 13.36 -15.44 -20.83
N PHE A 576 12.23 -14.75 -21.06
CA PHE A 576 11.69 -13.80 -20.09
C PHE A 576 11.06 -14.52 -18.88
N ARG A 577 11.22 -13.94 -17.69
CA ARG A 577 10.71 -14.51 -16.44
C ARG A 577 9.72 -13.56 -15.75
N PRO A 578 8.66 -14.09 -15.12
CA PRO A 578 7.67 -13.30 -14.43
C PRO A 578 8.27 -12.75 -13.13
N SER A 579 8.11 -11.44 -12.92
CA SER A 579 8.68 -10.70 -11.80
C SER A 579 7.69 -9.73 -11.16
N GLY A 580 7.99 -9.27 -9.95
CA GLY A 580 7.32 -8.14 -9.29
C GLY A 580 5.79 -8.16 -9.34
N LYS A 581 5.20 -7.11 -9.94
CA LYS A 581 3.72 -6.96 -10.06
C LYS A 581 3.07 -8.02 -10.95
N PHE A 582 3.77 -8.51 -11.97
CA PHE A 582 3.24 -9.51 -12.90
C PHE A 582 3.20 -10.90 -12.26
N LEU A 583 4.28 -11.30 -11.59
CA LEU A 583 4.30 -12.52 -10.77
C LEU A 583 3.21 -12.47 -9.68
N ALA A 584 3.06 -11.33 -9.00
CA ALA A 584 1.98 -11.14 -8.03
C ALA A 584 0.57 -11.30 -8.64
N LEU A 585 0.35 -10.85 -9.88
CA LEU A 585 -0.92 -11.07 -10.58
C LEU A 585 -1.13 -12.56 -10.91
N LEU A 586 -0.13 -13.22 -11.47
CA LEU A 586 -0.17 -14.65 -11.82
C LEU A 586 -0.52 -15.52 -10.60
N LEU A 587 0.15 -15.30 -9.47
CA LEU A 587 -0.15 -16.02 -8.21
C LEU A 587 -1.56 -15.74 -7.69
N ARG A 588 -2.02 -14.48 -7.80
CA ARG A 588 -3.37 -14.07 -7.35
C ARG A 588 -4.51 -14.63 -8.21
N THR A 589 -4.23 -14.99 -9.46
CA THR A 589 -5.23 -15.43 -10.46
C THR A 589 -5.05 -16.87 -10.91
N ALA A 590 -4.05 -17.58 -10.37
CA ALA A 590 -3.78 -18.98 -10.65
C ALA A 590 -5.05 -19.84 -10.43
N PRO A 591 -5.34 -20.80 -11.33
CA PRO A 591 -6.53 -21.64 -11.22
C PRO A 591 -6.44 -22.65 -10.06
N ASN A 592 -5.23 -23.04 -9.68
CA ASN A 592 -4.94 -24.01 -8.63
C ASN A 592 -3.54 -23.79 -8.05
N LEU A 593 -3.27 -24.43 -6.90
CA LEU A 593 -1.99 -24.33 -6.19
C LEU A 593 -0.78 -24.79 -7.04
N ARG A 594 -0.91 -25.90 -7.80
CA ARG A 594 0.16 -26.42 -8.68
C ARG A 594 0.64 -25.38 -9.69
N THR A 595 -0.30 -24.72 -10.35
CA THR A 595 -0.03 -23.69 -11.36
C THR A 595 0.65 -22.47 -10.73
N GLY A 596 0.21 -22.06 -9.53
CA GLY A 596 0.87 -20.99 -8.78
C GLY A 596 2.30 -21.33 -8.34
N LEU A 597 2.55 -22.57 -7.90
CA LEU A 597 3.91 -23.05 -7.60
C LEU A 597 4.79 -23.11 -8.84
N GLU A 598 4.24 -23.48 -10.00
CA GLU A 598 4.98 -23.49 -11.27
C GLU A 598 5.37 -22.07 -11.73
N TYR A 599 4.47 -21.09 -11.56
CA TYR A 599 4.79 -19.68 -11.78
C TYR A 599 5.92 -19.18 -10.86
N LEU A 600 6.01 -19.66 -9.61
CA LEU A 600 7.15 -19.39 -8.74
C LEU A 600 8.44 -20.03 -9.27
N ARG A 601 8.43 -21.32 -9.65
CA ARG A 601 9.63 -22.02 -10.14
C ARG A 601 10.24 -21.35 -11.38
N ARG A 602 9.41 -20.79 -12.26
CA ARG A 602 9.85 -20.10 -13.50
C ARG A 602 10.14 -18.61 -13.31
N SER A 603 9.98 -18.06 -12.10
CA SER A 603 10.16 -16.63 -11.78
C SER A 603 11.62 -16.15 -11.75
N ASP A 604 11.78 -14.85 -11.50
CA ASP A 604 13.07 -14.20 -11.24
C ASP A 604 13.59 -14.39 -9.80
N LEU A 605 12.83 -15.06 -8.92
CA LEU A 605 13.21 -15.28 -7.52
C LEU A 605 14.43 -16.22 -7.40
N ALA A 606 15.30 -15.91 -6.45
CA ALA A 606 16.47 -16.75 -6.15
C ALA A 606 16.05 -18.10 -5.55
N LYS A 607 16.85 -19.16 -5.77
CA LYS A 607 16.59 -20.51 -5.22
C LYS A 607 16.37 -20.51 -3.70
N THR A 608 17.09 -19.66 -2.96
CA THR A 608 16.92 -19.48 -1.51
C THR A 608 15.59 -18.80 -1.13
N GLN A 609 15.09 -17.86 -1.94
CA GLN A 609 13.78 -17.24 -1.75
C GLN A 609 12.65 -18.22 -2.06
N LEU A 610 12.80 -19.03 -3.12
CA LEU A 610 11.84 -20.09 -3.47
C LEU A 610 11.76 -21.15 -2.36
N ALA A 611 12.90 -21.64 -1.87
CA ALA A 611 12.93 -22.56 -0.74
C ALA A 611 12.35 -21.93 0.55
N ALA A 612 12.62 -20.64 0.84
CA ALA A 612 12.00 -19.94 1.97
C ALA A 612 10.46 -19.86 1.89
N LEU A 613 9.88 -19.86 0.68
CA LEU A 613 8.43 -19.89 0.47
C LEU A 613 7.85 -21.31 0.45
N CYS A 614 8.60 -22.30 -0.03
CA CYS A 614 8.08 -23.63 -0.38
C CYS A 614 8.42 -24.76 0.60
N VAL A 615 9.39 -24.58 1.50
CA VAL A 615 9.73 -25.56 2.54
C VAL A 615 8.83 -25.35 3.76
N ILE A 616 8.22 -26.44 4.25
CA ILE A 616 7.34 -26.45 5.42
C ILE A 616 8.19 -26.72 6.67
N TRP A 617 8.30 -25.75 7.58
CA TRP A 617 9.11 -25.89 8.80
C TRP A 617 8.24 -26.42 9.95
N GLY A 618 8.68 -27.45 10.67
CA GLY A 618 7.91 -28.04 11.77
C GLY A 618 7.56 -27.01 12.86
N GLN A 619 8.54 -26.19 13.23
CA GLN A 619 8.37 -25.03 14.12
C GLN A 619 9.10 -23.79 13.56
N PRO A 620 8.65 -22.56 13.89
CA PRO A 620 9.32 -21.33 13.45
C PRO A 620 10.79 -21.21 13.91
N SER A 621 11.11 -21.79 15.06
CA SER A 621 12.46 -21.89 15.64
C SER A 621 13.44 -22.72 14.81
N GLN A 622 12.94 -23.67 14.03
CA GLN A 622 13.74 -24.58 13.18
C GLN A 622 14.14 -23.93 11.85
N CYS A 623 13.56 -22.79 11.47
CA CYS A 623 13.84 -22.11 10.21
C CYS A 623 15.23 -21.44 10.23
N PRO A 624 16.20 -21.86 9.38
CA PRO A 624 17.55 -21.31 9.43
C PRO A 624 17.58 -19.82 9.08
N VAL A 625 18.40 -19.04 9.80
CA VAL A 625 18.56 -17.58 9.64
C VAL A 625 18.71 -17.10 8.18
N PRO A 626 19.44 -17.78 7.27
CA PRO A 626 19.49 -17.42 5.86
C PRO A 626 18.12 -17.38 5.16
N TYR A 627 17.19 -18.27 5.52
CA TYR A 627 15.84 -18.30 4.94
C TYR A 627 14.95 -17.19 5.50
N VAL A 628 15.07 -16.84 6.79
CA VAL A 628 14.39 -15.66 7.37
C VAL A 628 14.83 -14.38 6.65
N LYS A 629 16.13 -14.22 6.40
CA LYS A 629 16.68 -13.10 5.62
C LYS A 629 16.21 -13.13 4.16
N ALA A 630 16.17 -14.31 3.52
CA ALA A 630 15.64 -14.47 2.17
C ALA A 630 14.16 -14.10 2.11
N LEU A 631 13.34 -14.54 3.07
CA LEU A 631 11.91 -14.24 3.17
C LEU A 631 11.64 -12.73 3.31
N GLY A 632 12.48 -12.02 4.07
CA GLY A 632 12.45 -10.55 4.16
C GLY A 632 12.85 -9.81 2.88
N SER A 633 13.64 -10.43 2.00
CA SER A 633 14.07 -9.84 0.72
C SER A 633 13.03 -9.96 -0.41
N ILE A 634 12.00 -10.80 -0.25
CA ILE A 634 10.97 -11.02 -1.29
C ILE A 634 10.03 -9.81 -1.36
N PRO A 635 9.69 -9.27 -2.54
CA PRO A 635 8.79 -8.12 -2.68
C PRO A 635 7.43 -8.33 -2.00
N ASP A 636 6.95 -7.33 -1.26
CA ASP A 636 5.68 -7.39 -0.48
C ASP A 636 4.49 -7.90 -1.30
N GLY A 637 4.34 -7.43 -2.54
CA GLY A 637 3.22 -7.82 -3.41
C GLY A 637 3.26 -9.29 -3.85
N VAL A 638 4.46 -9.86 -4.02
CA VAL A 638 4.66 -11.27 -4.36
C VAL A 638 4.34 -12.13 -3.15
N PHE A 639 4.90 -11.79 -1.99
CA PHE A 639 4.62 -12.48 -0.73
C PHE A 639 3.11 -12.45 -0.40
N LEU A 640 2.48 -11.27 -0.47
CA LEU A 640 1.04 -11.12 -0.23
C LEU A 640 0.20 -11.98 -1.17
N SER A 641 0.55 -12.04 -2.45
CA SER A 641 -0.17 -12.85 -3.44
C SER A 641 0.06 -14.35 -3.25
N PHE A 642 1.23 -14.75 -2.74
CA PHE A 642 1.48 -16.14 -2.34
C PHE A 642 0.68 -16.54 -1.09
N ILE A 643 0.66 -15.71 -0.04
CA ILE A 643 -0.23 -15.94 1.12
C ILE A 643 -1.68 -16.03 0.67
N LYS A 644 -2.12 -15.15 -0.25
CA LYS A 644 -3.47 -15.22 -0.83
C LYS A 644 -3.72 -16.51 -1.61
N LEU A 645 -2.78 -16.99 -2.41
CA LEU A 645 -2.88 -18.27 -3.13
C LEU A 645 -3.13 -19.43 -2.14
N MET A 646 -2.30 -19.51 -1.10
CA MET A 646 -2.38 -20.53 -0.04
C MET A 646 -3.74 -20.46 0.68
N CYS A 647 -4.16 -19.26 1.10
CA CYS A 647 -5.46 -18.97 1.70
C CYS A 647 -6.67 -19.29 0.80
N THR A 648 -6.56 -19.08 -0.52
CA THR A 648 -7.66 -19.31 -1.46
C THR A 648 -7.92 -20.80 -1.68
N HIS A 649 -6.86 -21.63 -1.68
CA HIS A 649 -6.94 -23.06 -1.97
C HIS A 649 -6.97 -23.98 -0.73
N SER A 650 -7.01 -23.43 0.49
CA SER A 650 -7.08 -24.20 1.76
C SER A 650 -8.48 -24.73 2.14
N LYS A 651 -9.51 -24.41 1.35
CA LYS A 651 -10.94 -24.52 1.73
C LYS A 651 -11.54 -25.93 1.64
N SER A 652 -10.94 -26.94 2.27
CA SER A 652 -11.60 -28.24 2.44
C SER A 652 -10.97 -29.10 3.53
N ILE A 653 -11.50 -29.00 4.75
CA ILE A 653 -11.36 -30.08 5.74
C ILE A 653 -12.15 -31.29 5.20
N ARG A 654 -11.43 -32.31 4.69
CA ARG A 654 -12.03 -33.53 4.12
C ARG A 654 -12.48 -34.46 5.25
N LYS A 655 -13.62 -35.11 5.10
CA LYS A 655 -14.02 -36.23 5.97
C LYS A 655 -12.99 -37.35 5.79
N ARG A 656 -12.30 -37.76 6.86
CA ARG A 656 -11.45 -38.97 6.82
C ARG A 656 -12.36 -40.18 6.62
N MET A 657 -12.05 -41.00 5.63
CA MET A 657 -12.78 -42.23 5.35
C MET A 657 -12.42 -43.25 6.46
N GLY A 658 -13.41 -43.72 7.22
CA GLY A 658 -13.24 -44.88 8.12
C GLY A 658 -12.97 -44.63 9.62
N SER A 659 -12.85 -43.39 10.09
CA SER A 659 -12.75 -43.10 11.53
C SER A 659 -13.94 -42.26 12.03
N LYS A 660 -14.25 -42.35 13.34
CA LYS A 660 -15.10 -41.34 14.02
C LYS A 660 -14.58 -39.93 13.70
N GLU A 661 -15.43 -38.90 13.78
CA GLU A 661 -15.13 -37.51 13.37
C GLU A 661 -14.11 -36.80 14.29
N VAL A 662 -12.91 -37.37 14.40
CA VAL A 662 -11.78 -36.84 15.16
C VAL A 662 -11.15 -35.71 14.35
N LEU A 663 -11.36 -34.48 14.83
CA LEU A 663 -10.76 -33.28 14.28
C LEU A 663 -9.23 -33.38 14.37
N SER A 664 -8.51 -33.04 13.30
CA SER A 664 -7.06 -32.99 13.35
C SER A 664 -6.62 -31.63 13.91
N PRO A 665 -5.58 -31.55 14.75
CA PRO A 665 -4.97 -30.27 15.13
C PRO A 665 -4.53 -29.41 13.93
N ASN A 666 -4.36 -29.99 12.74
CA ASN A 666 -4.07 -29.27 11.49
C ASN A 666 -5.26 -28.49 10.92
N ASP A 667 -6.50 -28.78 11.35
CA ASP A 667 -7.72 -28.21 10.78
C ASP A 667 -7.99 -26.77 11.26
N PHE A 668 -7.35 -26.33 12.35
CA PHE A 668 -7.50 -25.01 12.98
C PHE A 668 -6.12 -24.42 13.39
N PRO A 669 -5.27 -24.12 12.39
CA PRO A 669 -3.84 -23.82 12.59
C PRO A 669 -3.54 -22.57 13.42
N ALA A 670 -4.49 -21.64 13.61
CA ALA A 670 -4.23 -20.48 14.45
C ALA A 670 -4.14 -20.80 15.95
N LEU A 671 -4.71 -21.92 16.39
CA LEU A 671 -4.77 -22.31 17.80
C LEU A 671 -3.72 -23.38 18.16
N THR A 672 -3.22 -24.14 17.19
CA THR A 672 -2.38 -25.35 17.40
C THR A 672 -0.93 -25.23 16.94
N GLU A 673 -0.53 -24.12 16.31
CA GLU A 673 0.82 -24.02 15.73
C GLU A 673 1.95 -23.94 16.79
N ASN A 674 1.65 -23.57 18.04
CA ASN A 674 2.61 -23.63 19.15
C ASN A 674 2.73 -25.04 19.79
N THR A 675 1.73 -25.91 19.64
CA THR A 675 1.64 -27.19 20.39
C THR A 675 2.14 -28.40 19.59
N GLN A 676 2.40 -28.25 18.30
CA GLN A 676 2.85 -29.35 17.44
C GLN A 676 4.37 -29.52 17.45
N VAL A 677 4.81 -30.72 17.82
CA VAL A 677 6.11 -31.27 17.43
C VAL A 677 5.93 -31.96 16.08
N CYS A 678 6.11 -31.22 14.98
CA CYS A 678 6.20 -31.80 13.65
C CYS A 678 7.67 -31.97 13.24
N GLU A 679 8.01 -33.13 12.68
CA GLU A 679 9.23 -33.27 11.89
C GLU A 679 9.20 -32.33 10.66
N PRO A 680 10.36 -31.88 10.15
CA PRO A 680 10.44 -31.13 8.91
C PRO A 680 9.97 -32.00 7.74
N LEU A 681 8.76 -31.72 7.25
CA LEU A 681 8.16 -32.45 6.14
C LEU A 681 8.58 -31.85 4.79
N ALA A 682 8.48 -32.69 3.76
CA ALA A 682 8.94 -32.42 2.40
C ALA A 682 8.40 -31.10 1.81
N ALA A 683 9.01 -30.60 0.73
CA ALA A 683 8.60 -29.32 0.15
C ALA A 683 7.15 -29.38 -0.37
N LEU A 684 6.49 -28.22 -0.50
CA LEU A 684 5.12 -28.12 -1.04
C LEU A 684 4.95 -28.75 -2.44
N SER A 685 6.05 -29.07 -3.13
CA SER A 685 6.12 -29.78 -4.40
C SER A 685 5.99 -31.30 -4.31
N ASP A 686 6.21 -31.89 -3.14
CA ASP A 686 6.58 -33.31 -3.00
C ASP A 686 5.38 -34.19 -2.55
N PHE A 687 4.21 -33.57 -2.36
CA PHE A 687 2.97 -34.23 -1.94
C PHE A 687 2.13 -34.67 -3.15
N GLN A 688 1.74 -35.93 -3.17
CA GLN A 688 1.18 -36.63 -4.34
C GLN A 688 -0.33 -36.38 -4.56
N GLU A 689 -0.83 -36.74 -5.74
CA GLU A 689 -2.14 -36.34 -6.27
C GLU A 689 -3.31 -37.25 -5.85
N ASP A 690 -4.05 -36.87 -4.81
CA ASP A 690 -5.36 -37.47 -4.51
C ASP A 690 -6.54 -36.69 -5.13
N MET A 691 -7.01 -37.22 -6.27
CA MET A 691 -8.31 -36.95 -6.90
C MET A 691 -8.51 -35.50 -7.42
N GLY A 692 -7.67 -35.12 -8.39
CA GLY A 692 -7.97 -34.06 -9.38
C GLY A 692 -8.03 -32.60 -8.88
N GLN A 693 -7.87 -32.34 -7.58
CA GLN A 693 -7.81 -30.98 -7.02
C GLN A 693 -6.69 -30.86 -5.99
N TRP A 694 -5.59 -30.19 -6.39
CA TRP A 694 -4.48 -29.81 -5.51
C TRP A 694 -4.97 -28.94 -4.34
N LYS A 695 -5.17 -29.58 -3.18
CA LYS A 695 -5.58 -28.98 -1.91
C LYS A 695 -4.73 -29.59 -0.80
N HIS A 696 -3.56 -29.00 -0.54
CA HIS A 696 -2.66 -29.48 0.50
C HIS A 696 -3.21 -29.11 1.90
N PRO A 697 -3.37 -30.07 2.84
CA PRO A 697 -4.06 -29.84 4.11
C PRO A 697 -3.37 -28.78 4.97
N ARG A 698 -2.03 -28.70 4.94
CA ARG A 698 -1.26 -27.69 5.71
C ARG A 698 -1.10 -26.34 5.00
N THR A 699 -1.88 -26.03 3.96
CA THR A 699 -1.75 -24.75 3.23
C THR A 699 -2.01 -23.53 4.11
N LEU A 700 -3.10 -23.52 4.89
CA LEU A 700 -3.41 -22.43 5.80
C LEU A 700 -2.38 -22.33 6.94
N TRP A 701 -1.94 -23.48 7.46
CA TRP A 701 -0.89 -23.57 8.50
C TRP A 701 0.44 -22.96 8.03
N HIS A 702 0.90 -23.33 6.84
CA HIS A 702 2.12 -22.77 6.24
C HIS A 702 1.99 -21.25 5.97
N ALA A 703 0.81 -20.79 5.54
CA ALA A 703 0.55 -19.35 5.39
C ALA A 703 0.63 -18.60 6.72
N VAL A 704 0.07 -19.15 7.81
CA VAL A 704 0.18 -18.61 9.18
C VAL A 704 1.64 -18.54 9.62
N GLN A 705 2.40 -19.64 9.47
CA GLN A 705 3.83 -19.67 9.81
C GLN A 705 4.64 -18.63 9.03
N LEU A 706 4.46 -18.54 7.71
CA LEU A 706 5.18 -17.57 6.87
C LEU A 706 4.90 -16.12 7.29
N VAL A 707 3.68 -15.80 7.73
CA VAL A 707 3.32 -14.49 8.26
C VAL A 707 3.95 -14.25 9.64
N LYS A 708 3.98 -15.25 10.53
CA LYS A 708 4.68 -15.17 11.83
C LYS A 708 6.21 -15.07 11.70
N LEU A 709 6.80 -15.70 10.68
CA LEU A 709 8.24 -15.66 10.37
C LEU A 709 8.66 -14.33 9.74
N ARG A 710 7.94 -13.86 8.70
CA ARG A 710 8.26 -12.59 8.02
C ARG A 710 7.90 -11.36 8.86
N GLN A 711 6.89 -11.47 9.72
CA GLN A 711 6.32 -10.37 10.53
C GLN A 711 6.00 -9.14 9.66
N PRO A 712 5.16 -9.29 8.60
CA PRO A 712 4.94 -8.23 7.64
C PRO A 712 4.27 -7.02 8.31
N PRO A 713 4.81 -5.79 8.14
CA PRO A 713 4.25 -4.58 8.74
C PRO A 713 2.96 -4.11 8.06
N SER A 714 2.60 -4.70 6.91
CA SER A 714 1.31 -4.46 6.26
C SER A 714 0.25 -5.42 6.79
N HIS A 715 -0.90 -4.88 7.21
CA HIS A 715 -2.06 -5.67 7.62
C HIS A 715 -2.61 -6.59 6.52
N ALA A 716 -2.31 -6.35 5.24
CA ALA A 716 -2.93 -7.07 4.12
C ALA A 716 -2.69 -8.59 4.15
N ALA A 717 -1.51 -9.05 4.59
CA ALA A 717 -1.23 -10.49 4.71
C ALA A 717 -2.05 -11.15 5.82
N TRP A 718 -2.17 -10.46 6.96
CA TRP A 718 -3.01 -10.87 8.09
C TRP A 718 -4.49 -10.89 7.73
N VAL A 719 -4.96 -9.90 6.96
CA VAL A 719 -6.34 -9.83 6.46
C VAL A 719 -6.69 -11.01 5.55
N HIS A 720 -5.76 -11.55 4.76
CA HIS A 720 -6.03 -12.77 3.98
C HIS A 720 -6.20 -14.03 4.85
N ILE A 721 -5.53 -14.09 6.00
CA ILE A 721 -5.75 -15.14 7.00
C ILE A 721 -7.13 -14.97 7.66
N LEU A 722 -7.45 -13.76 8.16
CA LEU A 722 -8.75 -13.44 8.77
C LEU A 722 -9.93 -13.70 7.81
N ASP A 723 -9.83 -13.25 6.55
CA ASP A 723 -10.86 -13.47 5.52
C ASP A 723 -11.08 -14.98 5.29
N THR A 724 -10.02 -15.79 5.33
CA THR A 724 -10.11 -17.25 5.18
C THR A 724 -10.79 -17.93 6.36
N MET A 725 -10.54 -17.45 7.59
CA MET A 725 -11.21 -17.94 8.80
C MET A 725 -12.69 -17.54 8.85
N SER A 726 -13.02 -16.35 8.31
CA SER A 726 -14.41 -15.89 8.21
C SER A 726 -15.27 -16.66 7.19
N VAL A 727 -14.67 -17.51 6.34
CA VAL A 727 -15.35 -18.29 5.29
C VAL A 727 -15.60 -19.73 5.74
N GLU A 728 -16.68 -20.36 5.26
CA GLU A 728 -16.97 -21.77 5.56
C GLU A 728 -15.90 -22.67 4.91
N ARG A 729 -14.99 -23.24 5.74
CA ARG A 729 -13.85 -24.09 5.30
C ARG A 729 -14.21 -25.58 5.19
N VAL A 730 -15.40 -25.94 5.65
CA VAL A 730 -15.91 -27.31 5.72
C VAL A 730 -16.69 -27.65 4.44
N SER A 731 -16.49 -28.86 3.91
CA SER A 731 -17.23 -29.31 2.74
C SER A 731 -18.74 -29.45 3.00
N LYS A 732 -19.59 -29.14 2.01
CA LYS A 732 -21.05 -29.40 2.05
C LYS A 732 -21.42 -30.88 2.28
N LYS A 733 -20.46 -31.81 2.20
CA LYS A 733 -20.63 -33.24 2.52
C LYS A 733 -20.67 -33.56 4.02
N HIS A 734 -20.36 -32.61 4.90
CA HIS A 734 -20.45 -32.76 6.36
C HIS A 734 -21.83 -32.29 6.88
N THR A 735 -22.20 -32.76 8.07
CA THR A 735 -23.49 -32.40 8.70
C THR A 735 -23.59 -30.89 8.99
N ASP A 736 -24.81 -30.35 9.11
CA ASP A 736 -24.99 -28.93 9.46
C ASP A 736 -24.46 -28.64 10.88
N ARG A 737 -24.61 -29.55 11.85
CA ARG A 737 -23.98 -29.47 13.18
C ARG A 737 -22.46 -29.35 13.08
N THR A 738 -21.80 -30.23 12.32
CA THR A 738 -20.34 -30.17 12.10
C THR A 738 -19.95 -28.83 11.47
N ARG A 739 -20.74 -28.31 10.52
CA ARG A 739 -20.49 -26.99 9.90
C ARG A 739 -20.67 -25.83 10.89
N CYS A 740 -21.63 -25.92 11.82
CA CYS A 740 -21.83 -24.96 12.91
C CYS A 740 -20.66 -24.98 13.92
N LEU A 741 -20.20 -26.16 14.35
CA LEU A 741 -19.01 -26.32 15.21
C LEU A 741 -17.79 -25.57 14.65
N TYR A 742 -17.52 -25.74 13.36
CA TYR A 742 -16.42 -25.05 12.68
C TYR A 742 -16.61 -23.54 12.49
N ARG A 743 -17.84 -23.00 12.56
CA ARG A 743 -18.07 -21.55 12.57
C ARG A 743 -17.64 -20.94 13.91
N ILE A 744 -17.92 -21.63 15.02
CA ILE A 744 -17.46 -21.22 16.36
C ILE A 744 -15.93 -21.33 16.44
N ILE A 745 -15.33 -22.46 16.05
CA ILE A 745 -13.86 -22.60 16.00
C ILE A 745 -13.22 -21.52 15.11
N GLY A 746 -13.80 -21.22 13.95
CA GLY A 746 -13.34 -20.15 13.06
C GLY A 746 -13.37 -18.75 13.68
N TRP A 747 -14.31 -18.48 14.59
CA TRP A 747 -14.32 -17.24 15.39
C TRP A 747 -13.14 -17.19 16.37
N HIS A 748 -12.87 -18.26 17.13
CA HIS A 748 -11.72 -18.32 18.03
C HIS A 748 -10.37 -18.23 17.27
N GLU A 749 -10.24 -18.85 16.09
CA GLU A 749 -9.07 -18.63 15.23
C GLU A 749 -8.90 -17.16 14.82
N THR A 750 -10.02 -16.50 14.46
CA THR A 750 -10.02 -15.08 14.08
C THR A 750 -9.59 -14.19 15.26
N LEU A 751 -10.01 -14.51 16.48
CA LEU A 751 -9.57 -13.83 17.71
C LEU A 751 -8.09 -14.05 18.01
N ALA A 752 -7.56 -15.27 17.86
CA ALA A 752 -6.13 -15.55 18.04
C ALA A 752 -5.27 -14.72 17.07
N VAL A 753 -5.66 -14.65 15.79
CA VAL A 753 -4.97 -13.80 14.80
C VAL A 753 -5.09 -12.31 15.16
N LEU A 754 -6.25 -11.83 15.61
CA LEU A 754 -6.41 -10.45 16.08
C LEU A 754 -5.47 -10.16 17.27
N GLN A 755 -5.35 -11.08 18.22
CA GLN A 755 -4.44 -10.95 19.36
C GLN A 755 -2.98 -10.88 18.89
N TRP A 756 -2.56 -11.67 17.91
CA TRP A 756 -1.21 -11.58 17.31
C TRP A 756 -0.96 -10.23 16.64
N MET A 757 -1.96 -9.71 15.91
CA MET A 757 -1.89 -8.37 15.30
C MET A 757 -1.73 -7.27 16.36
N LYS A 758 -2.48 -7.35 17.48
CA LYS A 758 -2.36 -6.43 18.62
C LYS A 758 -0.96 -6.45 19.23
N HIS A 759 -0.39 -7.62 19.53
CA HIS A 759 0.98 -7.76 20.04
C HIS A 759 2.03 -7.15 19.10
N ARG A 760 1.76 -7.13 17.79
CA ARG A 760 2.65 -6.54 16.77
C ARG A 760 2.28 -5.11 16.38
N ASN A 761 1.32 -4.49 17.06
CA ASN A 761 0.83 -3.14 16.79
C ASN A 761 0.30 -2.93 15.35
N VAL A 762 -0.13 -4.01 14.70
CA VAL A 762 -0.69 -3.98 13.33
C VAL A 762 -2.20 -3.79 13.39
N ASP A 763 -2.69 -2.69 12.83
CA ASP A 763 -4.12 -2.40 12.81
C ASP A 763 -4.84 -3.24 11.72
N PRO A 764 -5.88 -4.03 12.01
CA PRO A 764 -6.62 -4.84 11.02
C PRO A 764 -7.30 -4.03 9.89
N GLY A 765 -7.54 -2.73 10.11
CA GLY A 765 -8.19 -1.84 9.14
C GLY A 765 -9.63 -2.26 8.81
N SER A 766 -10.26 -1.54 7.88
CA SER A 766 -11.67 -1.78 7.50
C SER A 766 -11.92 -3.18 6.92
N GLN A 767 -10.93 -3.81 6.28
CA GLN A 767 -11.09 -5.18 5.74
C GLN A 767 -10.97 -6.26 6.82
N GLY A 768 -10.01 -6.14 7.74
CA GLY A 768 -9.92 -7.05 8.89
C GLY A 768 -11.11 -6.92 9.83
N PHE A 769 -11.59 -5.69 10.06
CA PHE A 769 -12.82 -5.46 10.82
C PHE A 769 -14.05 -6.12 10.15
N LYS A 770 -14.19 -6.00 8.82
CA LYS A 770 -15.25 -6.73 8.08
C LYS A 770 -15.16 -8.25 8.29
N ALA A 771 -13.95 -8.83 8.24
CA ALA A 771 -13.75 -10.27 8.46
C ALA A 771 -14.13 -10.69 9.88
N LEU A 772 -13.78 -9.89 10.90
CA LEU A 772 -14.21 -10.08 12.29
C LEU A 772 -15.74 -10.11 12.42
N CYS A 773 -16.45 -9.12 11.87
CA CYS A 773 -17.91 -9.10 11.91
C CYS A 773 -18.54 -10.33 11.23
N ILE A 774 -18.00 -10.78 10.09
CA ILE A 774 -18.50 -11.96 9.38
C ILE A 774 -18.25 -13.25 10.18
N ALA A 775 -17.07 -13.40 10.79
CA ALA A 775 -16.73 -14.55 11.61
C ALA A 775 -17.62 -14.63 12.86
N PHE A 776 -17.74 -13.51 13.59
CA PHE A 776 -18.62 -13.39 14.75
C PHE A 776 -20.06 -13.78 14.40
N LYS A 777 -20.66 -13.15 13.38
CA LYS A 777 -22.05 -13.42 13.05
C LYS A 777 -22.30 -14.88 12.65
N LYS A 778 -21.33 -15.56 12.04
CA LYS A 778 -21.43 -16.99 11.75
C LYS A 778 -21.35 -17.87 13.01
N ALA A 779 -20.60 -17.47 14.03
CA ALA A 779 -20.55 -18.17 15.31
C ALA A 779 -21.85 -17.97 16.11
N VAL A 780 -22.42 -16.75 16.11
CA VAL A 780 -23.73 -16.48 16.74
C VAL A 780 -24.84 -17.28 16.04
N ASP A 781 -24.93 -17.24 14.71
CA ASP A 781 -25.86 -18.07 13.91
C ASP A 781 -25.68 -19.58 14.17
N ALA A 782 -24.45 -20.05 14.42
CA ALA A 782 -24.19 -21.44 14.73
C ALA A 782 -24.70 -21.86 16.12
N GLY A 783 -24.41 -21.06 17.16
CA GLY A 783 -24.86 -21.35 18.52
C GLY A 783 -26.37 -21.21 18.71
N MET A 784 -27.01 -20.22 18.07
CA MET A 784 -28.47 -20.08 18.07
C MET A 784 -29.19 -21.28 17.41
N ARG A 785 -28.60 -21.89 16.38
CA ARG A 785 -29.18 -23.09 15.70
C ARG A 785 -29.00 -24.37 16.52
N TYR A 786 -27.87 -24.50 17.22
CA TYR A 786 -27.48 -25.71 17.93
C TYR A 786 -26.87 -25.38 19.29
N PRO A 787 -27.70 -25.28 20.35
CA PRO A 787 -27.22 -25.22 21.73
C PRO A 787 -26.25 -26.38 22.04
N GLY A 788 -25.27 -26.14 22.92
CA GLY A 788 -24.23 -27.12 23.28
C GLY A 788 -23.03 -27.18 22.32
N VAL A 789 -23.12 -26.63 21.10
CA VAL A 789 -22.01 -26.67 20.13
C VAL A 789 -20.87 -25.71 20.50
N SER A 790 -21.16 -24.67 21.30
CA SER A 790 -20.14 -23.76 21.86
C SER A 790 -19.23 -24.47 22.87
N ASP A 791 -19.81 -25.33 23.70
CA ASP A 791 -19.12 -26.03 24.78
C ASP A 791 -18.31 -27.20 24.20
N GLU A 792 -18.88 -27.90 23.20
CA GLU A 792 -18.17 -28.85 22.35
C GLU A 792 -16.94 -28.19 21.71
N ALA A 793 -17.09 -27.03 21.05
CA ALA A 793 -15.98 -26.30 20.44
C ALA A 793 -14.91 -25.90 21.47
N SER A 794 -15.32 -25.42 22.64
CA SER A 794 -14.42 -25.00 23.72
C SER A 794 -13.58 -26.17 24.23
N SER A 795 -14.20 -27.34 24.48
CA SER A 795 -13.50 -28.56 24.90
C SER A 795 -12.44 -29.01 23.88
N LEU A 796 -12.76 -28.92 22.59
CA LEU A 796 -11.86 -29.31 21.50
C LEU A 796 -10.68 -28.36 21.34
N ILE A 797 -10.90 -27.06 21.55
CA ILE A 797 -9.83 -26.04 21.57
C ILE A 797 -8.90 -26.29 22.76
N GLN A 798 -9.44 -26.56 23.96
CA GLN A 798 -8.64 -26.86 25.16
C GLN A 798 -7.77 -28.10 24.98
N ARG A 799 -8.34 -29.22 24.51
CA ARG A 799 -7.60 -30.47 24.24
C ARG A 799 -6.46 -30.27 23.23
N ALA A 800 -6.70 -29.51 22.18
CA ALA A 800 -5.68 -29.24 21.16
C ALA A 800 -4.60 -28.22 21.59
N ALA A 801 -4.88 -27.43 22.63
CA ALA A 801 -3.95 -26.48 23.23
C ALA A 801 -3.10 -27.07 24.37
N HIS A 802 -3.57 -28.11 25.08
CA HIS A 802 -2.91 -28.66 26.28
C HIS A 802 -2.58 -30.16 26.19
N GLY A 803 -2.98 -30.85 25.12
CA GLY A 803 -2.85 -32.31 25.00
C GLY A 803 -3.94 -33.06 25.78
N ASP A 804 -3.95 -34.39 25.66
CA ASP A 804 -4.94 -35.23 26.36
C ASP A 804 -4.60 -35.42 27.87
N GLU A 805 -3.41 -35.00 28.35
CA GLU A 805 -2.96 -35.18 29.76
C GLU A 805 -3.77 -34.39 30.80
N TYR A 806 -4.53 -33.38 30.38
CA TYR A 806 -5.38 -32.55 31.26
C TYR A 806 -6.88 -32.62 30.89
N ALA A 807 -7.29 -33.60 30.08
CA ALA A 807 -8.62 -33.65 29.47
C ALA A 807 -9.72 -34.35 30.31
N ASN A 808 -9.48 -34.57 31.62
CA ASN A 808 -10.49 -35.08 32.56
C ASN A 808 -10.82 -34.02 33.65
N PRO A 809 -11.65 -33.02 33.37
CA PRO A 809 -12.46 -32.41 34.41
C PRO A 809 -13.57 -33.39 34.82
N GLU A 810 -13.83 -33.49 36.13
CA GLU A 810 -15.06 -34.09 36.67
C GLU A 810 -16.30 -33.40 36.04
N PRO A 811 -17.43 -34.12 35.86
CA PRO A 811 -18.62 -33.58 35.20
C PRO A 811 -19.44 -32.67 36.14
N GLU A 812 -18.84 -31.58 36.61
CA GLU A 812 -19.49 -30.59 37.47
C GLU A 812 -19.77 -29.29 36.70
N HIS A 813 -21.08 -29.06 36.46
CA HIS A 813 -21.71 -27.92 35.79
C HIS A 813 -21.51 -27.78 34.26
N GLU A 814 -22.64 -27.75 33.56
CA GLU A 814 -22.76 -27.23 32.19
C GLU A 814 -22.42 -25.73 32.19
N LEU A 815 -21.16 -25.38 31.93
CA LEU A 815 -20.79 -23.98 31.67
C LEU A 815 -21.41 -23.54 30.34
N ASP A 816 -22.36 -22.60 30.39
CA ASP A 816 -22.81 -21.86 29.21
C ASP A 816 -21.65 -21.01 28.66
N THR A 817 -20.93 -21.53 27.66
CA THR A 817 -19.87 -20.78 26.99
C THR A 817 -20.40 -19.85 25.90
N PHE A 818 -21.68 -19.98 25.51
CA PHE A 818 -22.24 -19.25 24.38
C PHE A 818 -22.51 -17.78 24.71
N ASN A 819 -23.23 -17.49 25.80
CA ASN A 819 -23.54 -16.10 26.16
C ASN A 819 -22.27 -15.27 26.44
N PRO A 820 -21.26 -15.74 27.21
CA PRO A 820 -19.99 -15.05 27.37
C PRO A 820 -19.21 -14.82 26.06
N MET A 821 -19.30 -15.75 25.09
CA MET A 821 -18.71 -15.58 23.76
C MET A 821 -19.38 -14.44 22.98
N VAL A 822 -20.72 -14.32 23.06
CA VAL A 822 -21.48 -13.24 22.40
C VAL A 822 -21.12 -11.89 23.01
N GLU A 823 -21.19 -11.75 24.34
CA GLU A 823 -20.89 -10.50 25.05
C GLU A 823 -19.44 -10.04 24.81
N THR A 824 -18.46 -10.93 25.02
CA THR A 824 -17.05 -10.63 24.79
C THR A 824 -16.78 -10.28 23.34
N GLY A 825 -17.45 -10.96 22.40
CA GLY A 825 -17.33 -10.67 20.98
C GLY A 825 -17.90 -9.31 20.58
N LEU A 826 -19.05 -8.91 21.13
CA LEU A 826 -19.62 -7.58 20.95
C LEU A 826 -18.68 -6.49 21.49
N GLN A 827 -18.15 -6.64 22.71
CA GLN A 827 -17.19 -5.70 23.30
C GLN A 827 -15.94 -5.54 22.41
N ILE A 828 -15.39 -6.65 21.91
CA ILE A 828 -14.25 -6.63 20.98
C ILE A 828 -14.62 -5.90 19.68
N LEU A 829 -15.78 -6.17 19.08
CA LEU A 829 -16.21 -5.50 17.84
C LEU A 829 -16.43 -3.98 18.04
N LYS A 830 -17.06 -3.56 19.14
CA LYS A 830 -17.23 -2.14 19.50
C LYS A 830 -15.87 -1.45 19.65
N ALA A 831 -14.97 -2.02 20.45
CA ALA A 831 -13.62 -1.49 20.64
C ALA A 831 -12.80 -1.44 19.34
N GLU A 832 -12.93 -2.44 18.45
CA GLU A 832 -12.25 -2.41 17.15
C GLU A 832 -12.85 -1.40 16.17
N PHE A 833 -14.15 -1.12 16.24
CA PHE A 833 -14.82 -0.08 15.46
C PHE A 833 -14.38 1.32 15.90
N GLU A 834 -14.41 1.61 17.21
CA GLU A 834 -13.86 2.83 17.79
C GLU A 834 -12.39 3.00 17.42
N ARG A 835 -11.59 1.93 17.51
CA ARG A 835 -10.16 1.94 17.16
C ARG A 835 -9.91 2.24 15.67
N LEU A 836 -10.84 1.86 14.80
CA LEU A 836 -10.80 2.11 13.35
C LEU A 836 -11.16 3.55 12.99
N VAL A 837 -12.20 4.10 13.62
CA VAL A 837 -12.80 5.40 13.27
C VAL A 837 -12.16 6.56 14.04
N LEU A 838 -12.10 6.45 15.36
CA LEU A 838 -11.76 7.56 16.24
C LEU A 838 -10.25 7.81 16.32
N PRO A 839 -9.81 9.10 16.40
CA PRO A 839 -8.46 9.44 16.81
C PRO A 839 -8.20 8.95 18.25
N ALA A 840 -6.93 8.84 18.63
CA ALA A 840 -6.58 8.46 20.00
C ALA A 840 -6.95 9.61 20.97
N SER A 841 -7.82 9.32 21.93
CA SER A 841 -8.44 10.28 22.85
C SER A 841 -7.46 11.18 23.62
N GLY A 842 -7.88 12.42 23.90
CA GLY A 842 -7.34 13.30 24.94
C GLY A 842 -6.53 14.49 24.43
N MET A 843 -5.32 14.24 23.93
CA MET A 843 -4.37 15.30 23.57
C MET A 843 -4.52 15.92 22.17
N PRO A 844 -4.92 15.20 21.10
CA PRO A 844 -4.89 15.77 19.75
C PRO A 844 -5.89 16.91 19.53
N ASP A 845 -7.14 16.75 19.93
CA ASP A 845 -8.23 17.60 19.44
C ASP A 845 -8.06 19.09 19.84
N LEU A 846 -7.62 19.34 21.08
CA LEU A 846 -7.33 20.70 21.57
C LEU A 846 -6.01 21.27 20.98
N ALA A 847 -5.01 20.42 20.72
CA ALA A 847 -3.80 20.83 20.01
C ALA A 847 -4.09 21.18 18.54
N GLU A 848 -5.00 20.47 17.90
CA GLU A 848 -5.44 20.72 16.53
C GLU A 848 -6.21 22.04 16.44
N GLN A 849 -7.16 22.30 17.34
CA GLN A 849 -7.85 23.59 17.44
C GLN A 849 -6.85 24.75 17.55
N SER A 850 -5.79 24.63 18.36
CA SER A 850 -4.80 25.70 18.55
C SER A 850 -4.02 26.13 17.28
N ILE A 851 -3.99 25.30 16.23
CA ILE A 851 -3.39 25.68 14.93
C ILE A 851 -4.39 26.48 14.07
N PHE A 852 -5.69 26.26 14.30
CA PHE A 852 -6.78 26.66 13.40
C PHE A 852 -7.74 27.68 14.01
N VAL A 853 -7.53 28.13 15.26
CA VAL A 853 -8.17 29.35 15.77
C VAL A 853 -7.57 30.57 15.05
N ALA A 854 -8.18 30.93 13.93
CA ALA A 854 -8.11 32.24 13.32
C ALA A 854 -9.53 32.73 13.04
N GLY A 855 -9.84 33.96 13.45
CA GLY A 855 -11.17 34.55 13.24
C GLY A 855 -11.55 34.69 11.77
N ASN A 856 -12.86 34.85 11.57
CA ASN A 856 -13.59 35.01 10.31
C ASN A 856 -13.77 33.76 9.43
N THR A 857 -15.03 33.60 9.07
CA THR A 857 -15.63 32.64 8.14
C THR A 857 -15.00 32.70 6.74
N ASP A 858 -13.98 31.88 6.52
CA ASP A 858 -13.43 31.61 5.19
C ASP A 858 -13.10 30.12 5.06
N GLU A 859 -13.59 29.47 4.01
CA GLU A 859 -13.47 28.01 3.79
C GLU A 859 -12.01 27.56 3.51
N SER A 860 -11.06 28.50 3.51
CA SER A 860 -9.65 28.28 3.20
C SER A 860 -8.79 27.78 4.38
N GLN A 861 -9.36 27.58 5.57
CA GLN A 861 -8.63 27.11 6.73
C GLN A 861 -8.31 25.61 6.65
N PRO A 862 -7.04 25.19 6.79
CA PRO A 862 -6.67 23.78 6.78
C PRO A 862 -7.23 23.11 8.04
N CYS A 863 -8.14 22.16 7.90
CA CYS A 863 -8.56 21.30 9.01
C CYS A 863 -7.75 19.99 9.00
N ILE A 864 -7.51 19.39 10.17
CA ILE A 864 -7.06 17.99 10.25
C ILE A 864 -8.31 17.10 10.19
N PRO A 865 -8.36 16.08 9.31
CA PRO A 865 -9.54 15.21 9.21
C PRO A 865 -9.84 14.52 10.54
N GLN A 866 -11.10 14.57 10.99
CA GLN A 866 -11.48 14.03 12.29
C GLN A 866 -11.24 12.51 12.38
N GLY A 867 -11.73 11.74 11.40
CA GLY A 867 -11.57 10.28 11.37
C GLY A 867 -10.25 9.77 10.78
N LEU A 868 -9.70 8.70 11.39
CA LEU A 868 -8.51 8.00 10.88
C LEU A 868 -8.83 7.17 9.62
N HIS A 869 -9.94 6.43 9.65
CA HIS A 869 -10.44 5.68 8.51
C HIS A 869 -11.95 5.87 8.33
N VAL A 870 -12.36 6.12 7.07
CA VAL A 870 -13.77 6.10 6.67
C VAL A 870 -14.14 4.66 6.26
N PRO A 871 -14.91 3.92 7.06
CA PRO A 871 -15.32 2.56 6.72
C PRO A 871 -16.20 2.55 5.46
N SER A 872 -16.17 1.46 4.70
CA SER A 872 -17.13 1.28 3.60
C SER A 872 -18.51 0.90 4.13
N PHE A 873 -19.59 1.27 3.44
CA PHE A 873 -20.93 0.76 3.74
C PHE A 873 -21.00 -0.78 3.73
N VAL A 874 -20.23 -1.48 2.88
CA VAL A 874 -20.08 -2.96 2.94
C VAL A 874 -19.54 -3.46 4.30
N THR A 875 -18.70 -2.67 4.95
CA THR A 875 -18.17 -2.94 6.30
C THR A 875 -19.19 -2.57 7.37
N LEU A 876 -19.82 -1.39 7.26
CA LEU A 876 -20.89 -0.96 8.17
C LEU A 876 -22.06 -1.95 8.18
N HIS A 877 -22.56 -2.36 7.02
CA HIS A 877 -23.54 -3.43 6.84
C HIS A 877 -23.13 -4.76 7.50
N SER A 878 -21.82 -5.09 7.47
CA SER A 878 -21.33 -6.30 8.14
C SER A 878 -21.35 -6.16 9.67
N PHE A 879 -21.14 -4.94 10.19
CA PHE A 879 -21.19 -4.62 11.62
C PHE A 879 -22.64 -4.48 12.13
N VAL A 880 -23.52 -3.81 11.40
CA VAL A 880 -24.99 -3.81 11.61
C VAL A 880 -25.51 -5.24 11.74
N GLY A 881 -25.14 -6.12 10.81
CA GLY A 881 -25.51 -7.53 10.88
C GLY A 881 -24.82 -8.36 11.96
N ALA A 882 -23.82 -7.81 12.67
CA ALA A 882 -23.23 -8.44 13.86
C ALA A 882 -23.95 -7.96 15.13
N LEU A 883 -24.25 -6.66 15.24
CA LEU A 883 -25.00 -6.06 16.35
C LEU A 883 -26.44 -6.61 16.41
N GLY A 884 -27.18 -6.52 15.30
CA GLY A 884 -28.59 -6.93 15.25
C GLY A 884 -28.83 -8.42 15.48
N MET A 885 -27.88 -9.28 15.09
CA MET A 885 -27.96 -10.73 15.38
C MET A 885 -27.57 -11.08 16.82
N ALA A 886 -26.93 -10.17 17.55
CA ALA A 886 -26.60 -10.34 18.96
C ALA A 886 -27.57 -9.58 19.89
N GLY A 887 -28.64 -8.99 19.35
CA GLY A 887 -29.69 -8.31 20.11
C GLY A 887 -29.36 -6.90 20.61
N ASP A 888 -28.31 -6.26 20.07
CA ASP A 888 -27.80 -4.97 20.57
C ASP A 888 -28.37 -3.78 19.77
N ASP A 889 -29.65 -3.44 20.04
CA ASP A 889 -30.38 -2.36 19.38
C ASP A 889 -29.90 -0.97 19.78
N GLU A 890 -29.50 -0.78 21.04
CA GLU A 890 -28.81 0.43 21.49
C GLU A 890 -27.53 0.68 20.68
N ALA A 891 -26.66 -0.32 20.46
CA ALA A 891 -25.49 -0.11 19.62
C ALA A 891 -25.83 0.14 18.14
N LEU A 892 -26.95 -0.39 17.63
CA LEU A 892 -27.44 -0.06 16.28
C LEU A 892 -27.83 1.42 16.19
N LEU A 893 -28.54 1.96 17.18
CA LEU A 893 -28.86 3.40 17.23
C LEU A 893 -27.60 4.27 17.37
N HIS A 894 -26.67 3.92 18.26
CA HIS A 894 -25.42 4.66 18.41
C HIS A 894 -24.59 4.66 17.12
N LEU A 895 -24.55 3.53 16.40
CA LEU A 895 -23.93 3.43 15.09
C LEU A 895 -24.64 4.30 14.04
N LEU A 896 -25.98 4.29 14.00
CA LEU A 896 -26.77 5.11 13.08
C LEU A 896 -26.58 6.61 13.35
N ARG A 897 -26.60 7.04 14.62
CA ARG A 897 -26.27 8.41 15.04
C ARG A 897 -24.87 8.78 14.52
N TRP A 898 -23.84 7.97 14.76
CA TRP A 898 -22.49 8.24 14.26
C TRP A 898 -22.43 8.31 12.72
N MET A 899 -23.11 7.41 12.02
CA MET A 899 -23.17 7.39 10.56
C MET A 899 -23.82 8.67 10.01
N SER A 900 -24.87 9.17 10.66
CA SER A 900 -25.57 10.42 10.29
C SER A 900 -24.65 11.64 10.46
N HIS A 901 -23.98 11.77 11.61
CA HIS A 901 -22.98 12.83 11.84
C HIS A 901 -21.82 12.76 10.82
N SER A 902 -21.49 11.57 10.32
CA SER A 902 -20.40 11.33 9.35
C SER A 902 -20.90 11.25 7.89
N ALA A 903 -22.16 11.59 7.61
CA ALA A 903 -22.83 11.26 6.35
C ALA A 903 -22.15 11.86 5.11
N ALA A 904 -21.65 13.09 5.18
CA ALA A 904 -20.93 13.74 4.08
C ALA A 904 -19.66 12.97 3.68
N GLU A 905 -18.80 12.64 4.66
CA GLU A 905 -17.56 11.89 4.41
C GLU A 905 -17.83 10.47 3.90
N LEU A 906 -18.85 9.83 4.46
CA LEU A 906 -19.31 8.51 4.04
C LEU A 906 -19.86 8.54 2.61
N GLY A 907 -20.60 9.59 2.25
CA GLY A 907 -21.14 9.85 0.92
C GLY A 907 -20.03 10.03 -0.13
N GLU A 908 -19.08 10.93 0.09
CA GLU A 908 -17.90 11.11 -0.77
C GLU A 908 -17.13 9.81 -0.98
N ALA A 909 -16.83 9.09 0.10
CA ALA A 909 -16.14 7.80 0.05
C ALA A 909 -16.98 6.70 -0.64
N SER A 910 -18.30 6.86 -0.72
CA SER A 910 -19.22 5.98 -1.46
C SER A 910 -19.25 6.30 -2.95
N MET A 911 -19.25 7.59 -3.33
CA MET A 911 -19.19 8.04 -4.73
C MET A 911 -17.91 7.62 -5.47
N GLU A 912 -16.84 7.27 -4.76
CA GLU A 912 -15.63 6.62 -5.31
C GLU A 912 -15.74 5.09 -5.43
N ARG A 913 -16.95 4.52 -5.35
CA ARG A 913 -17.26 3.10 -5.54
C ARG A 913 -18.43 2.95 -6.51
N GLN A 914 -18.28 2.07 -7.51
CA GLN A 914 -19.32 1.80 -8.51
C GLN A 914 -20.68 1.41 -7.89
N ASN A 915 -20.67 0.57 -6.84
CA ASN A 915 -21.88 0.17 -6.12
C ASN A 915 -22.10 0.99 -4.84
N GLY A 916 -21.64 2.25 -4.77
CA GLY A 916 -21.72 3.09 -3.57
C GLY A 916 -23.13 3.18 -3.02
N ASN A 917 -24.06 3.75 -3.81
CA ASN A 917 -25.43 4.02 -3.41
C ASN A 917 -26.21 2.74 -3.05
N LYS A 918 -26.04 1.65 -3.82
CA LYS A 918 -26.62 0.33 -3.48
C LYS A 918 -26.20 -0.15 -2.09
N ASN A 919 -24.92 0.02 -1.72
CA ASN A 919 -24.45 -0.37 -0.39
C ASN A 919 -24.93 0.57 0.72
N ILE A 920 -25.17 1.86 0.44
CA ILE A 920 -25.86 2.77 1.38
C ILE A 920 -27.25 2.21 1.68
N ARG A 921 -28.08 2.02 0.64
CA ARG A 921 -29.46 1.54 0.78
C ARG A 921 -29.53 0.21 1.53
N LEU A 922 -28.73 -0.78 1.14
CA LEU A 922 -28.65 -2.07 1.84
C LEU A 922 -28.29 -1.93 3.34
N THR A 923 -27.44 -0.98 3.71
CA THR A 923 -27.09 -0.76 5.12
C THR A 923 -28.26 -0.19 5.90
N LEU A 924 -29.01 0.77 5.33
CA LEU A 924 -30.19 1.35 5.96
C LEU A 924 -31.34 0.33 6.07
N VAL A 925 -31.59 -0.45 5.02
CA VAL A 925 -32.56 -1.57 5.01
C VAL A 925 -32.23 -2.57 6.12
N ALA A 926 -30.95 -2.95 6.26
CA ALA A 926 -30.52 -3.88 7.30
C ALA A 926 -30.74 -3.31 8.73
N ILE A 927 -30.47 -2.02 8.96
CA ILE A 927 -30.73 -1.38 10.27
C ILE A 927 -32.22 -1.45 10.62
N ARG A 928 -33.10 -1.04 9.69
CA ARG A 928 -34.56 -1.09 9.89
C ARG A 928 -35.02 -2.52 10.24
N MET A 929 -34.63 -3.49 9.42
CA MET A 929 -35.01 -4.89 9.58
C MET A 929 -34.61 -5.47 10.95
N TYR A 930 -33.41 -5.17 11.46
CA TYR A 930 -32.98 -5.66 12.77
C TYR A 930 -33.71 -4.96 13.94
N LEU A 931 -33.99 -3.65 13.86
CA LEU A 931 -34.74 -2.95 14.91
C LEU A 931 -36.19 -3.44 15.01
N GLU A 932 -36.83 -3.73 13.88
CA GLU A 932 -38.18 -4.32 13.83
C GLU A 932 -38.19 -5.76 14.38
N GLN A 933 -37.19 -6.58 14.05
CA GLN A 933 -37.07 -7.95 14.59
C GLN A 933 -36.89 -7.98 16.12
N LEU A 934 -36.22 -6.98 16.69
CA LEU A 934 -36.02 -6.85 18.14
C LEU A 934 -37.23 -6.24 18.87
N ARG A 935 -38.29 -5.83 18.14
CA ARG A 935 -39.54 -5.24 18.66
C ARG A 935 -39.34 -3.93 19.43
N SER A 936 -38.31 -3.17 19.08
CA SER A 936 -37.96 -1.92 19.74
C SER A 936 -38.64 -0.72 19.07
N ASP A 937 -39.97 -0.60 19.18
CA ASP A 937 -40.77 0.43 18.46
C ASP A 937 -40.26 1.87 18.67
N SER A 938 -39.84 2.23 19.88
CA SER A 938 -39.21 3.54 20.18
C SER A 938 -37.93 3.76 19.37
N ASN A 939 -37.13 2.70 19.20
CA ASN A 939 -35.84 2.75 18.52
C ASN A 939 -36.04 2.76 16.99
N VAL A 940 -37.11 2.13 16.47
CA VAL A 940 -37.54 2.31 15.07
C VAL A 940 -37.95 3.77 14.80
N GLN A 941 -38.71 4.39 15.70
CA GLN A 941 -39.12 5.80 15.57
C GLN A 941 -37.91 6.76 15.62
N GLU A 942 -36.93 6.53 16.50
CA GLU A 942 -35.70 7.34 16.50
C GLU A 942 -34.88 7.13 15.22
N ALA A 943 -34.74 5.88 14.76
CA ALA A 943 -34.05 5.59 13.52
C ALA A 943 -34.69 6.28 12.30
N PHE A 944 -36.03 6.31 12.24
CA PHE A 944 -36.79 7.04 11.22
C PHE A 944 -36.46 8.54 11.24
N LYS A 945 -36.43 9.15 12.43
CA LYS A 945 -36.07 10.56 12.61
C LYS A 945 -34.64 10.84 12.15
N ILE A 946 -33.66 10.02 12.56
CA ILE A 946 -32.25 10.20 12.18
C ILE A 946 -32.08 10.08 10.66
N ILE A 947 -32.65 9.05 10.03
CA ILE A 947 -32.53 8.84 8.58
C ILE A 947 -33.19 9.98 7.81
N SER A 948 -34.41 10.39 8.18
CA SER A 948 -35.14 11.46 7.49
C SER A 948 -34.51 12.84 7.66
N GLN A 949 -33.70 13.06 8.71
CA GLN A 949 -32.94 14.28 8.93
C GLN A 949 -31.56 14.27 8.24
N THR A 950 -31.11 13.14 7.70
CA THR A 950 -29.78 13.02 7.10
C THR A 950 -29.83 13.31 5.59
N PRO A 951 -29.12 14.33 5.06
CA PRO A 951 -29.19 14.70 3.65
C PRO A 951 -28.80 13.56 2.70
N GLY A 952 -29.67 13.30 1.71
CA GLY A 952 -29.45 12.28 0.70
C GLY A 952 -29.71 10.84 1.15
N TRP A 953 -30.32 10.65 2.34
CA TRP A 953 -30.85 9.36 2.78
C TRP A 953 -32.38 9.38 2.77
N GLU A 954 -32.97 8.20 2.62
CA GLU A 954 -34.41 7.98 2.58
C GLU A 954 -34.73 6.76 3.46
N TRP A 955 -35.91 6.73 4.07
CA TRP A 955 -36.38 5.56 4.81
C TRP A 955 -36.55 4.35 3.86
N PRO A 956 -36.15 3.13 4.26
CA PRO A 956 -36.41 1.91 3.49
C PRO A 956 -37.90 1.61 3.34
N SER A 957 -38.34 1.07 2.21
CA SER A 957 -39.72 0.58 2.05
C SER A 957 -39.90 -0.81 2.67
N ASP A 958 -41.15 -1.21 2.91
CA ASP A 958 -41.49 -2.52 3.46
C ASP A 958 -41.06 -3.64 2.50
N GLU A 959 -41.29 -3.47 1.19
CA GLU A 959 -40.85 -4.38 0.13
C GLU A 959 -39.32 -4.62 0.13
N GLU A 960 -38.52 -3.59 0.43
CA GLU A 960 -37.07 -3.74 0.53
C GLU A 960 -36.64 -4.50 1.79
N VAL A 961 -37.32 -4.28 2.91
CA VAL A 961 -37.10 -5.02 4.16
C VAL A 961 -37.46 -6.49 4.00
N GLU A 962 -38.64 -6.79 3.45
CA GLU A 962 -39.09 -8.15 3.15
C GLU A 962 -38.13 -8.84 2.17
N GLY A 963 -37.76 -8.17 1.08
CA GLY A 963 -36.81 -8.71 0.10
C GLY A 963 -35.41 -8.94 0.68
N TYR A 964 -34.97 -8.11 1.64
CA TYR A 964 -33.71 -8.31 2.36
C TYR A 964 -33.77 -9.49 3.34
N GLY A 965 -34.90 -9.65 4.06
CA GLY A 965 -35.18 -10.83 4.89
C GLY A 965 -35.19 -12.13 4.08
N ALA A 966 -35.92 -12.15 2.96
CA ALA A 966 -35.96 -13.25 2.00
C ALA A 966 -34.61 -13.54 1.31
N GLY A 967 -33.65 -12.61 1.39
CA GLY A 967 -32.31 -12.77 0.84
C GLY A 967 -32.18 -12.48 -0.66
N LEU A 968 -33.14 -11.78 -1.27
CA LEU A 968 -33.10 -11.35 -2.69
C LEU A 968 -31.89 -10.46 -3.03
N TYR A 969 -31.23 -9.92 -2.01
CA TYR A 969 -30.07 -9.03 -2.13
C TYR A 969 -28.71 -9.69 -1.76
N LYS A 970 -28.65 -11.03 -1.59
CA LYS A 970 -27.43 -11.77 -1.20
C LYS A 970 -26.56 -12.24 -2.36
#